data_AF-A0A7X8IF08-F1
#
_entry.id   AF-A0A7X8IF08-F1
#
_cell.length_a   1.000
_cell.length_b   1.000
_cell.length_c   1.000
_cell.angle_alpha   90.00
_cell.angle_beta   90.00
_cell.angle_gamma   90.00
#
_symmetry.space_group_name_H-M   'P 1'
#
loop_
_entity.id
_entity.type
_entity.pdbx_description
1 polymer ?
#
loop_
_entity_poly.entity_id
_entity_poly.type
_entity_poly.pdbx_seq_one_letter_code
_entity_poly.pdbx_strand_id
1 'polypeptide(L)'
;AYVPAGAIQFEVDNAAGYSVGEFIIVQRTPNQFWIDDLAMGQWGWTPSGYNVEYERHIAAILGNTVTVDAPLVDVIQDKYGGGRIYKPTMISRIRQSGVENLRIESCYNGQTDEEHPWNAVRVRYAEDCWVRGITAQYFAYSCVNVSAYARRVTIEDCAFLDPKSLITGGRRYSFNLESTATRILFQRCYSQESRHDFVLGSKTRGPNTFVDCYADRSFADSGPHHRWSTGALFDNVYSSNTLAVENRQSSGSGHGWSGAQIVFWNCQATNQKCDAPKGAMNFAIGSRANKREGSWAPEEPFGWWEHQWQVVTPRSLYFQQLADRRGEAAVDAVALPAQREGRIWDALSAWKGEDRFQPCPLRDEPKDQPLVIGASVIFEVVPQPNAAIVEYQWYEVFDSDYIRIGDNGPLLILSNAQASDFGRTFFCRVVTDKGPYWSERAKIVNAAGPTNIALGQPARTSSVYGSSYTADKAVDGQAATFWNSAASDDYPWWVVDTQQPYSIAVVRFINRATATASLLARLSDLQVEVLDGPWPECEVIFTSALINPGNVMNIQNEGPNGQLTCPLPPLTTGRYVRVSKLTGPGQSYSDTQTNIAEIQVFAAASIPPAPEQLTAQPDDGKITLNWQNIDDADICGYVVYRSTTQGGGYRRIAEALTECVYRDESELDINKRYYYCVRAENTAGQLSNFSNEAAARPQFSPAAPRGIGAAGSDGVVYLVWQPATQPDFLHYTVYRSRFADSGFLPIVEGVTGCEYLDESVENGKTYYYTLTITNEEGTESAFCEPTAVIPSVWANFPENAALHKPTTASSYYADAVPGYAVDGLVLDYPYIWHSGRFDTDLQPWIQIDLEAAFAIERVLIYNRNHPGTYSRNRDFDLDIHDDRGGLVWSNYDETTGQGELINPGNRMNSPAVIDYIVPYNALGRFVKLTKRSGLVGDAATANISEIEVCPRLLVAPVTGLTVQGGKQSVLLRWDIHPDPAADFCIYRRSQTDSDYFRLAYSGGTTAFTDTTAMRGTWYYYSVTAVDDRGHESGYCPEQPAALILSADLDNDNKVDWTDFSVLSRQWLTDGFMIPSADIAPEGGDGIVNIDDLLVVIEQWLINNFMERTDS
;
A
#
# COMPACT_ATOMS: atom_id res chain seq x y z
N ALA A 1 19.81 -8.45 35.34
CA ALA A 1 19.72 -8.29 33.88
C ALA A 1 20.34 -6.98 33.39
N TYR A 2 20.74 -6.91 32.12
CA TYR A 2 21.14 -5.68 31.42
C TYR A 2 20.21 -5.48 30.22
N VAL A 3 19.54 -4.33 30.16
CA VAL A 3 18.65 -3.93 29.08
C VAL A 3 19.24 -2.66 28.45
N PRO A 4 19.81 -2.75 27.24
CA PRO A 4 20.40 -1.59 26.57
C PRO A 4 19.34 -0.60 26.10
N ALA A 5 19.75 0.65 25.89
CA ALA A 5 18.92 1.62 25.18
C ALA A 5 18.69 1.13 23.73
N GLY A 6 17.45 1.26 23.25
CA GLY A 6 16.99 0.69 21.98
C GLY A 6 16.41 -0.73 22.10
N ALA A 7 16.52 -1.39 23.25
CA ALA A 7 16.01 -2.75 23.42
C ALA A 7 14.48 -2.81 23.29
N ILE A 8 14.02 -3.73 22.44
CA ILE A 8 12.61 -4.14 22.36
C ILE A 8 12.37 -5.49 23.05
N GLN A 9 13.42 -6.17 23.48
CA GLN A 9 13.37 -7.49 24.11
C GLN A 9 14.24 -7.49 25.37
N PHE A 10 13.74 -8.07 26.46
CA PHE A 10 14.48 -8.20 27.72
C PHE A 10 14.00 -9.41 28.54
N GLU A 11 14.88 -9.92 29.40
CA GLU A 11 14.59 -11.02 30.34
C GLU A 11 13.92 -10.50 31.62
N VAL A 12 12.94 -11.25 32.13
CA VAL A 12 12.35 -11.07 33.46
C VAL A 12 12.51 -12.32 34.31
N ASP A 13 12.46 -12.20 35.63
CA ASP A 13 12.61 -13.36 36.52
C ASP A 13 11.48 -14.40 36.33
N ASN A 14 10.27 -13.93 36.02
CA ASN A 14 9.11 -14.79 35.76
C ASN A 14 8.08 -14.07 34.86
N ALA A 15 7.87 -14.58 33.65
CA ALA A 15 6.87 -14.06 32.71
C ALA A 15 5.50 -14.77 32.79
N ALA A 16 5.34 -15.82 33.59
CA ALA A 16 4.15 -16.68 33.59
C ALA A 16 2.83 -15.97 33.95
N GLY A 17 2.90 -14.80 34.61
CA GLY A 17 1.74 -13.98 34.95
C GLY A 17 1.33 -12.96 33.88
N TYR A 18 2.03 -12.93 32.74
CA TYR A 18 1.83 -11.98 31.65
C TYR A 18 1.39 -12.66 30.36
N SER A 19 0.77 -11.90 29.45
CA SER A 19 0.30 -12.43 28.16
C SER A 19 0.62 -11.50 26.99
N VAL A 20 0.74 -12.06 25.78
CA VAL A 20 0.91 -11.26 24.55
C VAL A 20 -0.32 -10.37 24.34
N GLY A 21 -0.09 -9.11 23.95
CA GLY A 21 -1.07 -8.03 23.85
C GLY A 21 -1.24 -7.22 25.14
N GLU A 22 -0.80 -7.74 26.28
CA GLU A 22 -1.06 -7.13 27.58
C GLU A 22 -0.36 -5.78 27.75
N PHE A 23 -1.10 -4.82 28.31
CA PHE A 23 -0.58 -3.51 28.67
C PHE A 23 0.18 -3.56 30.00
N ILE A 24 1.45 -3.19 29.95
CA ILE A 24 2.35 -3.22 31.11
C ILE A 24 3.09 -1.90 31.28
N ILE A 25 3.59 -1.69 32.49
CA ILE A 25 4.65 -0.72 32.77
C ILE A 25 5.95 -1.48 32.89
N VAL A 26 6.95 -1.07 32.10
CA VAL A 26 8.35 -1.38 32.37
C VAL A 26 8.92 -0.23 33.20
N GLN A 27 9.23 -0.47 34.46
CA GLN A 27 9.73 0.57 35.37
C GLN A 27 11.22 0.35 35.67
N ARG A 28 12.02 1.39 35.42
CA ARG A 28 13.38 1.50 35.96
C ARG A 28 13.31 1.90 37.43
N THR A 29 14.03 1.19 38.30
CA THR A 29 14.05 1.42 39.75
C THR A 29 15.46 1.72 40.23
N PRO A 30 15.92 2.99 40.17
CA PRO A 30 17.27 3.33 40.54
C PRO A 30 17.58 3.03 42.00
N ASN A 31 18.84 2.71 42.31
CA ASN A 31 19.35 2.57 43.68
C ASN A 31 20.19 3.79 44.10
N GLN A 32 20.57 3.86 45.38
CA GLN A 32 21.42 4.95 45.90
C GLN A 32 22.78 5.02 45.20
N PHE A 33 23.34 3.86 44.81
CA PHE A 33 24.61 3.81 44.09
C PHE A 33 24.57 4.59 42.77
N TRP A 34 23.46 4.55 42.03
CA TRP A 34 23.30 5.37 40.81
C TRP A 34 23.32 6.88 41.11
N ILE A 35 22.68 7.30 42.20
CA ILE A 35 22.66 8.70 42.64
C ILE A 35 24.06 9.17 43.02
N ASP A 36 24.81 8.33 43.75
CA ASP A 36 26.16 8.62 44.22
C ASP A 36 27.15 8.65 43.05
N ASP A 37 27.03 7.72 42.09
CA ASP A 37 27.92 7.65 40.93
C ASP A 37 27.76 8.86 40.01
N LEU A 38 26.54 9.37 39.86
CA LEU A 38 26.26 10.63 39.17
C LEU A 38 26.54 11.88 40.01
N ALA A 39 26.90 11.74 41.29
CA ALA A 39 27.08 12.83 42.25
C ALA A 39 25.85 13.76 42.37
N MET A 40 24.65 13.21 42.29
CA MET A 40 23.39 13.98 42.26
C MET A 40 22.70 14.10 43.62
N GLY A 41 23.10 13.31 44.63
CA GLY A 41 22.50 13.34 45.96
C GLY A 41 22.60 14.70 46.65
N GLN A 42 23.70 15.43 46.43
CA GLN A 42 23.90 16.80 46.91
C GLN A 42 22.88 17.82 46.38
N TRP A 43 22.23 17.52 45.26
CA TRP A 43 21.19 18.36 44.65
C TRP A 43 19.77 17.84 44.91
N GLY A 44 19.61 16.98 45.92
CA GLY A 44 18.32 16.48 46.36
C GLY A 44 17.73 15.35 45.50
N TRP A 45 18.54 14.73 44.63
CA TRP A 45 18.09 13.55 43.91
C TRP A 45 18.03 12.35 44.86
N THR A 46 16.91 11.63 44.82
CA THR A 46 16.70 10.41 45.61
C THR A 46 16.39 9.24 44.68
N PRO A 47 16.71 7.99 45.05
CA PRO A 47 16.41 6.83 44.21
C PRO A 47 14.93 6.74 43.81
N SER A 48 14.01 6.90 44.78
CA SER A 48 12.56 6.87 44.54
C SER A 48 12.05 8.02 43.67
N GLY A 49 12.73 9.16 43.65
CA GLY A 49 12.36 10.33 42.85
C GLY A 49 12.56 10.13 41.34
N TYR A 50 13.34 9.11 40.95
CA TYR A 50 13.74 8.80 39.57
C TYR A 50 13.30 7.40 39.12
N ASN A 51 12.24 6.86 39.71
CA ASN A 51 11.52 5.76 39.08
C ASN A 51 10.93 6.25 37.75
N VAL A 52 11.34 5.63 36.64
CA VAL A 52 10.88 5.98 35.29
C VAL A 52 10.09 4.83 34.74
N GLU A 53 8.86 5.10 34.36
CA GLU A 53 7.92 4.09 33.88
C GLU A 53 7.78 4.19 32.37
N TYR A 54 7.70 3.06 31.67
CA TYR A 54 7.51 2.99 30.23
C TYR A 54 6.26 2.16 29.95
N GLU A 55 5.24 2.81 29.42
CA GLU A 55 4.00 2.16 28.99
C GLU A 55 4.25 1.34 27.73
N ARG A 56 4.00 0.03 27.77
CA ARG A 56 4.27 -0.90 26.66
C ARG A 56 3.15 -1.91 26.51
N HIS A 57 2.99 -2.42 25.29
CA HIS A 57 2.26 -3.67 25.05
C HIS A 57 3.26 -4.80 24.83
N ILE A 58 2.98 -5.97 25.39
CA ILE A 58 3.78 -7.17 25.15
C ILE A 58 3.51 -7.67 23.73
N ALA A 59 4.52 -7.69 22.88
CA ALA A 59 4.44 -8.19 21.51
C ALA A 59 4.71 -9.70 21.41
N ALA A 60 5.56 -10.25 22.28
CA ALA A 60 5.86 -11.68 22.33
C ALA A 60 6.39 -12.08 23.72
N ILE A 61 6.17 -13.33 24.11
CA ILE A 61 6.80 -13.97 25.29
C ILE A 61 7.41 -15.29 24.83
N LEU A 62 8.70 -15.47 25.07
CA LEU A 62 9.40 -16.73 24.84
C LEU A 62 10.12 -17.13 26.13
N GLY A 63 9.54 -18.08 26.88
CA GLY A 63 10.01 -18.38 28.23
C GLY A 63 9.88 -17.16 29.13
N ASN A 64 11.01 -16.67 29.65
CA ASN A 64 11.10 -15.46 30.48
C ASN A 64 11.50 -14.21 29.69
N THR A 65 11.69 -14.33 28.39
CA THR A 65 12.01 -13.20 27.51
C THR A 65 10.73 -12.50 27.08
N VAL A 66 10.60 -11.21 27.39
CA VAL A 66 9.47 -10.36 27.00
C VAL A 66 9.90 -9.42 25.87
N THR A 67 9.13 -9.39 24.78
CA THR A 67 9.27 -8.43 23.69
C THR A 67 8.15 -7.39 23.78
N VAL A 68 8.46 -6.11 23.56
CA VAL A 68 7.52 -4.98 23.67
C VAL A 68 7.35 -4.21 22.37
N ASP A 69 6.23 -3.50 22.25
CA ASP A 69 5.78 -2.73 21.06
C ASP A 69 6.65 -1.52 20.68
N ALA A 70 7.52 -1.05 21.59
CA ALA A 70 8.38 0.10 21.34
C ALA A 70 9.68 0.00 22.14
N PRO A 71 10.82 0.50 21.60
CA PRO A 71 12.11 0.41 22.25
C PRO A 71 12.12 1.14 23.60
N LEU A 72 12.85 0.57 24.56
CA LEU A 72 13.20 1.23 25.81
C LEU A 72 14.40 2.15 25.57
N VAL A 73 14.30 3.41 25.95
CA VAL A 73 15.31 4.43 25.62
C VAL A 73 16.26 4.76 26.76
N ASP A 74 16.05 4.19 27.93
CA ASP A 74 16.91 4.33 29.10
C ASP A 74 17.46 2.95 29.49
N VAL A 75 18.68 2.94 30.02
CA VAL A 75 19.40 1.71 30.34
C VAL A 75 18.92 1.19 31.69
N ILE A 76 18.51 -0.08 31.71
CA ILE A 76 18.12 -0.79 32.93
C ILE A 76 19.19 -1.83 33.24
N GLN A 77 19.85 -1.72 34.39
CA GLN A 77 20.94 -2.62 34.77
C GLN A 77 21.01 -2.81 36.28
N ASP A 78 21.32 -4.03 36.73
CA ASP A 78 21.33 -4.40 38.15
C ASP A 78 22.24 -3.52 39.00
N LYS A 79 23.41 -3.13 38.46
CA LYS A 79 24.37 -2.22 39.12
C LYS A 79 23.69 -0.94 39.64
N TYR A 80 22.71 -0.42 38.89
CA TYR A 80 21.98 0.79 39.21
C TYR A 80 20.56 0.53 39.72
N GLY A 81 20.26 -0.67 40.21
CA GLY A 81 19.00 -1.03 40.86
C GLY A 81 18.04 -1.84 39.99
N GLY A 82 18.31 -1.96 38.70
CA GLY A 82 17.49 -2.76 37.77
C GLY A 82 16.12 -2.15 37.49
N GLY A 83 15.13 -3.02 37.30
CA GLY A 83 13.77 -2.63 36.97
C GLY A 83 12.79 -3.77 37.21
N ARG A 84 11.51 -3.46 37.02
CA ARG A 84 10.42 -4.42 37.13
C ARG A 84 9.37 -4.17 36.06
N ILE A 85 8.57 -5.19 35.79
CA ILE A 85 7.33 -5.04 35.04
C ILE A 85 6.13 -5.21 35.96
N TYR A 86 5.04 -4.50 35.69
CA TYR A 86 3.75 -4.68 36.37
C TYR A 86 2.58 -4.20 35.51
N LYS A 87 1.39 -4.69 35.82
CA LYS A 87 0.13 -4.27 35.19
C LYS A 87 -0.35 -2.97 35.86
N PRO A 88 -0.43 -1.82 35.16
CA PRO A 88 -0.89 -0.58 35.75
C PRO A 88 -2.41 -0.55 35.92
N THR A 89 -2.90 0.37 36.74
CA THR A 89 -4.29 0.83 36.66
C THR A 89 -4.48 1.63 35.38
N MET A 90 -5.49 1.27 34.58
CA MET A 90 -5.80 1.97 33.34
C MET A 90 -6.21 3.43 33.61
N ILE A 91 -5.78 4.32 32.72
CA ILE A 91 -6.10 5.74 32.76
C ILE A 91 -6.90 6.05 31.49
N SER A 92 -8.07 6.67 31.64
CA SER A 92 -8.86 7.13 30.50
C SER A 92 -8.12 8.26 29.77
N ARG A 93 -8.13 8.23 28.43
CA ARG A 93 -7.52 9.25 27.58
C ARG A 93 -8.48 9.71 26.50
N ILE A 94 -8.42 10.99 26.17
CA ILE A 94 -9.02 11.54 24.95
C ILE A 94 -8.26 10.94 23.76
N ARG A 95 -8.98 10.44 22.76
CA ARG A 95 -8.40 9.84 21.56
C ARG A 95 -8.90 10.50 20.28
N GLN A 96 -8.11 10.38 19.21
CA GLN A 96 -8.49 10.77 17.85
C GLN A 96 -9.06 12.20 17.78
N SER A 97 -8.44 13.13 18.51
CA SER A 97 -8.91 14.51 18.64
C SER A 97 -7.80 15.48 18.26
N GLY A 98 -8.17 16.56 17.56
CA GLY A 98 -7.24 17.57 17.09
C GLY A 98 -7.64 18.99 17.42
N VAL A 99 -6.64 19.87 17.57
CA VAL A 99 -6.82 21.33 17.57
C VAL A 99 -6.05 21.89 16.38
N GLU A 100 -6.74 22.57 15.46
CA GLU A 100 -6.12 22.95 14.20
C GLU A 100 -6.54 24.31 13.66
N ASN A 101 -5.61 24.94 12.92
CA ASN A 101 -5.86 26.10 12.07
C ASN A 101 -6.36 27.35 12.82
N LEU A 102 -5.76 27.64 13.97
CA LEU A 102 -6.12 28.78 14.80
C LEU A 102 -4.95 29.73 14.95
N ARG A 103 -5.23 31.02 14.80
CA ARG A 103 -4.41 32.07 15.39
C ARG A 103 -5.03 32.46 16.73
N ILE A 104 -4.28 32.31 17.80
CA ILE A 104 -4.74 32.57 19.16
C ILE A 104 -3.88 33.68 19.75
N GLU A 105 -4.52 34.73 20.23
CA GLU A 105 -3.86 35.91 20.79
C GLU A 105 -4.32 36.13 22.23
N SER A 106 -3.36 36.31 23.14
CA SER A 106 -3.63 36.68 24.52
C SER A 106 -3.69 38.19 24.69
N CYS A 107 -4.70 38.73 25.36
CA CYS A 107 -4.64 40.09 25.89
C CYS A 107 -3.55 40.19 26.97
N TYR A 108 -2.89 41.35 27.12
CA TYR A 108 -1.86 41.60 28.14
C TYR A 108 -1.74 43.10 28.44
N ASN A 109 -1.23 43.45 29.62
CA ASN A 109 -1.07 44.84 30.09
C ASN A 109 0.34 45.41 29.87
N GLY A 110 1.35 44.57 29.63
CA GLY A 110 2.73 44.99 29.39
C GLY A 110 3.68 43.84 29.03
N GLN A 111 4.93 44.15 28.70
CA GLN A 111 5.92 43.19 28.21
C GLN A 111 6.28 42.07 29.21
N THR A 112 6.16 42.37 30.50
CA THR A 112 6.45 41.45 31.61
C THR A 112 5.19 41.04 32.37
N ASP A 113 4.01 41.27 31.79
CA ASP A 113 2.75 40.85 32.39
C ASP A 113 2.72 39.32 32.55
N GLU A 114 2.11 38.84 33.62
CA GLU A 114 1.89 37.42 33.90
C GLU A 114 0.43 37.13 34.30
N GLU A 115 -0.41 38.17 34.40
CA GLU A 115 -1.85 38.09 34.68
C GLU A 115 -2.67 37.95 33.39
N HIS A 116 -2.26 37.02 32.54
CA HIS A 116 -2.92 36.68 31.28
C HIS A 116 -2.68 35.20 30.92
N PRO A 117 -3.36 34.60 29.93
CA PRO A 117 -3.16 33.21 29.54
C PRO A 117 -1.70 32.77 29.34
N TRP A 118 -1.34 31.61 29.92
CA TRP A 118 0.02 31.05 29.87
C TRP A 118 0.25 30.09 28.69
N ASN A 119 -0.70 29.21 28.40
CA ASN A 119 -0.58 28.24 27.31
C ASN A 119 -1.68 28.53 26.28
N ALA A 120 -1.33 28.49 24.99
CA ALA A 120 -2.35 28.52 23.94
C ALA A 120 -3.05 27.16 23.83
N VAL A 121 -2.28 26.08 23.72
CA VAL A 121 -2.80 24.70 23.70
C VAL A 121 -2.10 23.87 24.77
N ARG A 122 -2.88 23.15 25.58
CA ARG A 122 -2.35 22.20 26.56
C ARG A 122 -2.95 20.81 26.35
N VAL A 123 -2.10 19.82 26.13
CA VAL A 123 -2.49 18.44 25.86
C VAL A 123 -2.16 17.57 27.08
N ARG A 124 -3.19 16.97 27.68
CA ARG A 124 -3.10 16.10 28.88
C ARG A 124 -4.07 14.95 28.75
N TYR A 125 -3.70 13.78 29.27
CA TYR A 125 -4.53 12.57 29.23
C TYR A 125 -5.09 12.31 27.82
N ALA A 126 -4.20 12.36 26.81
CA ALA A 126 -4.57 12.25 25.40
C ALA A 126 -3.72 11.19 24.69
N GLU A 127 -4.28 10.52 23.70
CA GLU A 127 -3.63 9.45 22.96
C GLU A 127 -4.06 9.48 21.50
N ASP A 128 -3.12 9.43 20.55
CA ASP A 128 -3.44 9.51 19.11
C ASP A 128 -4.17 10.82 18.76
N CYS A 129 -3.62 11.95 19.21
CA CYS A 129 -4.17 13.28 19.01
C CYS A 129 -3.21 14.18 18.22
N TRP A 130 -3.70 15.31 17.70
CA TRP A 130 -2.85 16.25 16.97
C TRP A 130 -3.07 17.73 17.34
N VAL A 131 -2.05 18.55 17.10
CA VAL A 131 -2.12 20.01 17.14
C VAL A 131 -1.46 20.52 15.86
N ARG A 132 -2.22 21.18 14.98
CA ARG A 132 -1.76 21.50 13.62
C ARG A 132 -2.04 22.94 13.23
N GLY A 133 -1.08 23.66 12.67
CA GLY A 133 -1.38 24.97 12.09
C GLY A 133 -1.79 26.01 13.14
N ILE A 134 -1.20 25.96 14.34
CA ILE A 134 -1.53 26.88 15.43
C ILE A 134 -0.50 28.00 15.51
N THR A 135 -0.95 29.25 15.43
CA THR A 135 -0.11 30.41 15.72
C THR A 135 -0.54 31.02 17.04
N ALA A 136 0.31 30.92 18.05
CA ALA A 136 0.07 31.47 19.38
C ALA A 136 0.88 32.75 19.56
N GLN A 137 0.21 33.85 19.93
CA GLN A 137 0.84 35.14 20.13
C GLN A 137 0.53 35.70 21.52
N TYR A 138 1.54 36.32 22.14
CA TYR A 138 1.44 37.03 23.42
C TYR A 138 1.23 36.18 24.68
N PHE A 139 1.33 34.85 24.62
CA PHE A 139 1.19 34.01 25.82
C PHE A 139 2.42 34.02 26.71
N ALA A 140 2.23 33.78 28.01
CA ALA A 140 3.32 33.83 29.00
C ALA A 140 4.26 32.62 29.00
N TYR A 141 3.77 31.47 28.53
CA TYR A 141 4.48 30.21 28.69
C TYR A 141 4.70 29.46 27.39
N SER A 142 3.65 28.98 26.70
CA SER A 142 3.84 28.09 25.54
C SER A 142 2.82 28.30 24.43
N CYS A 143 3.23 27.94 23.21
CA CYS A 143 2.29 27.63 22.13
C CYS A 143 1.63 26.27 22.41
N VAL A 144 2.45 25.23 22.61
CA VAL A 144 1.96 23.90 22.96
C VAL A 144 2.71 23.33 24.17
N ASN A 145 1.96 22.97 25.20
CA ASN A 145 2.45 22.21 26.36
C ASN A 145 1.83 20.81 26.37
N VAL A 146 2.67 19.79 26.27
CA VAL A 146 2.26 18.39 26.36
C VAL A 146 2.70 17.83 27.71
N SER A 147 1.77 17.30 28.49
CA SER A 147 2.03 16.80 29.84
C SER A 147 1.08 15.68 30.25
N ALA A 148 1.28 15.10 31.44
CA ALA A 148 0.36 14.18 32.13
C ALA A 148 -0.23 13.05 31.26
N TYR A 149 0.51 11.96 31.10
CA TYR A 149 0.07 10.72 30.44
C TYR A 149 -0.37 10.87 28.98
N ALA A 150 -0.08 12.01 28.35
CA ALA A 150 -0.27 12.16 26.91
C ALA A 150 0.72 11.29 26.13
N ARG A 151 0.27 10.58 25.09
CA ARG A 151 1.15 9.76 24.25
C ARG A 151 0.73 9.75 22.79
N ARG A 152 1.67 9.54 21.86
CA ARG A 152 1.36 9.48 20.41
C ARG A 152 0.61 10.73 19.95
N VAL A 153 1.20 11.89 20.22
CA VAL A 153 0.65 13.19 19.82
C VAL A 153 1.57 13.84 18.81
N THR A 154 1.00 14.31 17.71
CA THR A 154 1.71 15.07 16.66
C THR A 154 1.41 16.55 16.80
N ILE A 155 2.45 17.36 16.91
CA ILE A 155 2.40 18.81 16.90
C ILE A 155 3.11 19.26 15.63
N GLU A 156 2.41 19.89 14.72
CA GLU A 156 2.99 20.27 13.44
C GLU A 156 2.53 21.63 12.94
N ASP A 157 3.39 22.30 12.18
CA ASP A 157 3.08 23.59 11.55
C ASP A 157 2.60 24.64 12.55
N CYS A 158 3.21 24.66 13.74
CA CYS A 158 2.84 25.56 14.83
C CYS A 158 3.88 26.68 15.03
N ALA A 159 3.42 27.87 15.41
CA ALA A 159 4.26 29.04 15.64
C ALA A 159 4.01 29.67 17.02
N PHE A 160 5.09 30.14 17.67
CA PHE A 160 5.03 30.92 18.90
C PHE A 160 5.67 32.28 18.75
N LEU A 161 4.87 33.34 18.93
CA LEU A 161 5.22 34.71 18.58
C LEU A 161 5.07 35.66 19.78
N ASP A 162 6.07 36.53 19.93
CA ASP A 162 6.06 37.68 20.85
C ASP A 162 5.51 37.37 22.26
N PRO A 163 6.07 36.39 23.00
CA PRO A 163 5.59 36.04 24.33
C PRO A 163 5.67 37.19 25.34
N LYS A 164 4.69 37.30 26.24
CA LYS A 164 4.62 38.33 27.30
C LYS A 164 4.75 37.69 28.66
N SER A 165 5.86 37.98 29.35
CA SER A 165 6.22 37.45 30.67
C SER A 165 7.60 37.96 31.06
N LEU A 166 8.04 37.72 32.30
CA LEU A 166 9.48 37.78 32.59
C LEU A 166 10.26 36.75 31.75
N ILE A 167 11.49 37.10 31.34
CA ILE A 167 12.41 36.22 30.58
C ILE A 167 13.33 35.43 31.54
N THR A 168 12.81 35.00 32.70
CA THR A 168 13.57 34.26 33.73
C THR A 168 12.70 33.21 34.45
N GLY A 169 13.30 32.27 35.18
CA GLY A 169 12.56 31.23 35.92
C GLY A 169 11.96 30.10 35.06
N GLY A 170 10.64 29.88 35.10
CA GLY A 170 9.95 28.80 34.35
C GLY A 170 8.98 29.35 33.29
N ARG A 171 9.47 30.20 32.39
CA ARG A 171 8.65 31.03 31.48
C ARG A 171 9.14 30.95 30.04
N ARG A 172 8.24 31.18 29.08
CA ARG A 172 8.52 31.18 27.63
C ARG A 172 9.15 29.87 27.12
N TYR A 173 8.49 28.76 27.41
CA TYR A 173 8.85 27.42 26.92
C TYR A 173 7.93 27.08 25.74
N SER A 174 8.32 27.46 24.52
CA SER A 174 7.43 27.54 23.35
C SER A 174 6.74 26.22 23.03
N PHE A 175 7.56 25.16 22.90
CA PHE A 175 7.14 23.79 22.65
C PHE A 175 7.69 22.94 23.78
N ASN A 176 6.84 22.76 24.79
CA ASN A 176 7.21 22.12 26.05
C ASN A 176 6.64 20.71 26.14
N LEU A 177 7.50 19.76 26.44
CA LEU A 177 7.14 18.39 26.80
C LEU A 177 7.58 18.11 28.23
N GLU A 178 6.67 17.68 29.10
CA GLU A 178 6.99 17.45 30.51
C GLU A 178 6.22 16.29 31.13
N SER A 179 6.60 15.94 32.37
CA SER A 179 5.92 14.91 33.16
C SER A 179 5.99 13.53 32.47
N THR A 180 4.88 12.80 32.49
CA THR A 180 4.76 11.42 32.04
C THR A 180 4.48 11.28 30.54
N ALA A 181 4.49 12.37 29.77
CA ALA A 181 4.20 12.33 28.34
C ALA A 181 5.35 11.68 27.53
N THR A 182 5.01 10.99 26.44
CA THR A 182 5.98 10.18 25.66
C THR A 182 5.50 9.89 24.24
N ARG A 183 6.38 9.52 23.31
CA ARG A 183 6.04 9.27 21.90
C ARG A 183 5.42 10.51 21.25
N ILE A 184 6.04 11.67 21.48
CA ILE A 184 5.56 12.96 20.97
C ILE A 184 6.42 13.38 19.78
N LEU A 185 5.77 13.81 18.70
CA LEU A 185 6.40 14.40 17.53
C LEU A 185 6.11 15.89 17.49
N PHE A 186 7.15 16.71 17.43
CA PHE A 186 7.08 18.10 17.00
C PHE A 186 7.72 18.22 15.62
N GLN A 187 7.03 18.77 14.63
CA GLN A 187 7.66 19.01 13.32
C GLN A 187 7.26 20.34 12.71
N ARG A 188 8.19 20.98 11.99
CA ARG A 188 7.94 22.27 11.29
C ARG A 188 7.44 23.37 12.23
N CYS A 189 7.93 23.38 13.47
CA CYS A 189 7.54 24.37 14.47
C CYS A 189 8.47 25.59 14.45
N TYR A 190 7.88 26.78 14.52
CA TYR A 190 8.58 28.06 14.57
C TYR A 190 8.45 28.72 15.95
N SER A 191 9.53 29.26 16.50
CA SER A 191 9.54 30.01 17.75
C SER A 191 10.32 31.31 17.59
N GLN A 192 9.83 32.38 18.22
CA GLN A 192 10.50 33.67 18.30
C GLN A 192 10.53 34.20 19.74
N GLU A 193 11.66 34.80 20.15
CA GLU A 193 11.80 35.57 21.40
C GLU A 193 11.44 34.78 22.67
N SER A 194 11.61 33.48 22.59
CA SER A 194 11.37 32.56 23.68
C SER A 194 12.63 32.35 24.50
N ARG A 195 12.47 31.85 25.72
CA ARG A 195 13.64 31.57 26.56
C ARG A 195 14.22 30.21 26.23
N HIS A 196 13.39 29.17 26.28
CA HIS A 196 13.75 27.84 25.83
C HIS A 196 12.74 27.41 24.77
N ASP A 197 13.16 27.22 23.53
CA ASP A 197 12.21 27.03 22.42
C ASP A 197 11.67 25.61 22.36
N PHE A 198 12.57 24.62 22.37
CA PHE A 198 12.24 23.19 22.28
C PHE A 198 12.70 22.49 23.55
N VAL A 199 11.75 22.12 24.42
CA VAL A 199 12.02 21.82 25.83
C VAL A 199 11.57 20.41 26.20
N LEU A 200 12.48 19.67 26.85
CA LEU A 200 12.13 18.48 27.63
C LEU A 200 12.24 18.81 29.13
N GLY A 201 11.12 18.77 29.83
CA GLY A 201 10.99 19.04 31.26
C GLY A 201 11.43 17.86 32.12
N SER A 202 11.25 17.97 33.45
CA SER A 202 11.77 17.00 34.41
C SER A 202 11.30 15.57 34.14
N LYS A 203 12.28 14.65 34.05
CA LYS A 203 12.06 13.20 33.93
C LYS A 203 11.18 12.81 32.74
N THR A 204 11.23 13.61 31.68
CA THR A 204 10.50 13.33 30.44
C THR A 204 11.08 12.06 29.82
N ARG A 205 10.18 11.16 29.41
CA ARG A 205 10.54 9.81 28.94
C ARG A 205 10.31 9.68 27.46
N GLY A 206 11.34 9.21 26.76
CA GLY A 206 11.28 8.96 25.32
C GLY A 206 10.60 7.64 24.93
N PRO A 207 10.54 7.37 23.62
CA PRO A 207 11.11 8.19 22.53
C PRO A 207 10.30 9.46 22.27
N ASN A 208 10.96 10.60 22.00
CA ASN A 208 10.32 11.85 21.55
C ASN A 208 11.18 12.49 20.45
N THR A 209 10.56 13.29 19.57
CA THR A 209 11.26 13.84 18.40
C THR A 209 10.86 15.26 18.09
N PHE A 210 11.84 16.10 17.77
CA PHE A 210 11.69 17.41 17.12
C PHE A 210 12.33 17.32 15.72
N VAL A 211 11.56 17.58 14.66
CA VAL A 211 11.99 17.45 13.26
C VAL A 211 11.81 18.76 12.51
N ASP A 212 12.87 19.28 11.88
CA ASP A 212 12.83 20.50 11.06
C ASP A 212 12.18 21.69 11.81
N CYS A 213 12.58 21.94 13.06
CA CYS A 213 12.06 23.08 13.83
C CYS A 213 13.04 24.28 13.82
N TYR A 214 12.50 25.50 13.92
CA TYR A 214 13.27 26.74 13.79
C TYR A 214 13.02 27.71 14.94
N ALA A 215 14.09 28.11 15.65
CA ALA A 215 14.03 29.06 16.76
C ALA A 215 14.85 30.33 16.49
N ASP A 216 14.16 31.46 16.45
CA ASP A 216 14.70 32.80 16.19
C ASP A 216 14.74 33.68 17.45
N ARG A 217 15.78 34.51 17.58
CA ARG A 217 16.00 35.40 18.75
C ARG A 217 15.82 34.69 20.11
N SER A 218 16.37 33.49 20.26
CA SER A 218 16.30 32.69 21.49
C SER A 218 17.12 33.30 22.62
N PHE A 219 16.52 33.46 23.81
CA PHE A 219 17.21 34.04 24.98
C PHE A 219 18.04 33.02 25.79
N ALA A 220 17.78 31.72 25.65
CA ALA A 220 18.57 30.66 26.26
C ALA A 220 18.62 29.41 25.38
N ASP A 221 19.08 28.29 25.94
CA ASP A 221 19.30 27.04 25.24
C ASP A 221 18.01 26.26 24.92
N SER A 222 18.03 25.45 23.86
CA SER A 222 17.03 24.41 23.60
C SER A 222 17.61 23.01 23.86
N GLY A 223 16.76 22.07 24.27
CA GLY A 223 17.19 20.74 24.71
C GLY A 223 16.49 20.28 25.98
N PRO A 224 16.97 19.18 26.59
CA PRO A 224 16.53 18.80 27.92
C PRO A 224 16.91 19.86 28.96
N HIS A 225 15.92 20.32 29.72
CA HIS A 225 16.10 21.43 30.64
C HIS A 225 16.61 20.99 32.01
N HIS A 226 16.07 19.89 32.57
CA HIS A 226 16.46 19.42 33.90
C HIS A 226 16.07 17.97 34.20
N ARG A 227 16.76 17.35 35.18
CA ARG A 227 16.35 16.13 35.89
C ARG A 227 16.07 14.92 35.00
N TRP A 228 17.10 14.43 34.30
CA TRP A 228 17.17 13.13 33.63
C TRP A 228 16.05 12.84 32.63
N SER A 229 15.91 13.67 31.60
CA SER A 229 15.09 13.34 30.43
C SER A 229 15.78 12.32 29.53
N THR A 230 15.06 11.36 28.99
CA THR A 230 15.67 10.25 28.23
C THR A 230 15.13 10.12 26.81
N GLY A 231 16.00 9.73 25.88
CA GLY A 231 15.60 9.24 24.55
C GLY A 231 14.88 10.27 23.69
N ALA A 232 15.53 11.38 23.38
CA ALA A 232 14.98 12.38 22.48
C ALA A 232 15.88 12.61 21.28
N LEU A 233 15.25 12.76 20.13
CA LEU A 233 15.90 13.09 18.86
C LEU A 233 15.57 14.54 18.48
N PHE A 234 16.59 15.37 18.34
CA PHE A 234 16.53 16.67 17.69
C PHE A 234 17.11 16.49 16.28
N ASP A 235 16.27 16.57 15.27
CA ASP A 235 16.57 16.22 13.89
C ASP A 235 16.37 17.45 13.00
N ASN A 236 17.46 17.96 12.41
CA ASN A 236 17.47 19.22 11.65
C ASN A 236 16.84 20.40 12.42
N VAL A 237 17.13 20.52 13.72
CA VAL A 237 16.67 21.66 14.52
C VAL A 237 17.65 22.83 14.39
N TYR A 238 17.12 24.01 14.12
CA TYR A 238 17.85 25.27 14.17
C TYR A 238 17.54 26.04 15.45
N SER A 239 18.58 26.53 16.13
CA SER A 239 18.46 27.50 17.21
C SER A 239 19.40 28.67 17.01
N SER A 240 18.88 29.90 17.07
CA SER A 240 19.70 31.12 17.07
C SER A 240 20.64 31.25 18.28
N ASN A 241 20.48 30.40 19.31
CA ASN A 241 21.30 30.41 20.52
C ASN A 241 22.05 29.08 20.71
N THR A 242 21.71 28.30 21.74
CA THR A 242 22.50 27.13 22.15
C THR A 242 21.63 25.88 22.13
N LEU A 243 22.15 24.76 21.63
CA LEU A 243 21.56 23.44 21.88
C LEU A 243 22.32 22.76 23.03
N ALA A 244 21.64 22.25 24.06
CA ALA A 244 22.35 21.79 25.26
C ALA A 244 21.75 20.53 25.91
N VAL A 245 22.59 19.50 26.04
CA VAL A 245 22.46 18.44 27.05
C VAL A 245 23.74 18.43 27.89
N GLU A 246 23.58 18.69 29.18
CA GLU A 246 24.69 18.93 30.13
C GLU A 246 24.27 18.62 31.58
N ASN A 247 25.25 18.58 32.48
CA ASN A 247 25.04 18.60 33.93
C ASN A 247 24.86 20.06 34.41
N ARG A 248 23.63 20.40 34.81
CA ARG A 248 23.27 21.75 35.28
C ARG A 248 23.43 21.95 36.80
N GLN A 249 23.96 20.95 37.50
CA GLN A 249 24.27 20.98 38.94
C GLN A 249 23.13 21.56 39.80
N SER A 250 23.42 22.57 40.62
CA SER A 250 22.51 23.24 41.55
C SER A 250 21.58 24.26 40.89
N SER A 251 21.59 24.41 39.55
CA SER A 251 20.68 25.33 38.85
C SER A 251 19.22 25.09 39.27
N GLY A 252 18.47 26.18 39.43
CA GLY A 252 17.07 26.15 39.84
C GLY A 252 16.89 25.41 41.17
N SER A 253 16.08 24.37 41.18
CA SER A 253 15.76 23.55 42.37
C SER A 253 16.60 22.26 42.43
N GLY A 254 17.84 22.28 41.95
CA GLY A 254 18.66 21.08 41.78
C GLY A 254 18.35 20.36 40.47
N HIS A 255 18.72 20.96 39.35
CA HIS A 255 18.47 20.44 38.00
C HIS A 255 19.31 19.21 37.67
N GLY A 256 20.58 19.17 38.11
CA GLY A 256 21.50 18.06 37.86
C GLY A 256 21.69 17.72 36.38
N TRP A 257 21.94 16.45 36.08
CA TRP A 257 21.95 15.95 34.71
C TRP A 257 20.60 16.20 34.03
N SER A 258 20.64 16.91 32.91
CA SER A 258 19.42 17.29 32.20
C SER A 258 18.82 16.18 31.36
N GLY A 259 19.67 15.40 30.70
CA GLY A 259 19.22 14.27 29.90
C GLY A 259 20.29 13.26 29.53
N ALA A 260 19.81 12.12 29.06
CA ALA A 260 20.59 10.96 28.66
C ALA A 260 19.98 10.36 27.38
N GLN A 261 20.80 9.72 26.54
CA GLN A 261 20.37 9.19 25.24
C GLN A 261 19.71 10.27 24.35
N ILE A 262 20.25 11.48 24.39
CA ILE A 262 19.85 12.60 23.54
C ILE A 262 20.67 12.58 22.27
N VAL A 263 20.01 12.70 21.12
CA VAL A 263 20.64 12.73 19.81
C VAL A 263 20.33 14.07 19.16
N PHE A 264 21.37 14.83 18.82
CA PHE A 264 21.30 15.96 17.89
C PHE A 264 21.82 15.49 16.53
N TRP A 265 20.94 15.47 15.54
CA TRP A 265 21.21 15.02 14.18
C TRP A 265 21.08 16.18 13.20
N ASN A 266 22.16 16.52 12.49
CA ASN A 266 22.19 17.59 11.49
C ASN A 266 21.70 18.98 12.00
N CYS A 267 21.69 19.20 13.31
CA CYS A 267 21.23 20.46 13.90
C CYS A 267 22.18 21.63 13.62
N GLN A 268 21.68 22.85 13.77
CA GLN A 268 22.51 24.06 13.69
C GLN A 268 22.20 25.01 14.85
N ALA A 269 23.26 25.52 15.49
CA ALA A 269 23.14 26.50 16.55
C ALA A 269 24.39 27.39 16.66
N THR A 270 24.30 28.53 17.36
CA THR A 270 25.47 29.36 17.66
C THR A 270 26.48 28.58 18.52
N ASN A 271 25.99 27.93 19.57
CA ASN A 271 26.78 27.04 20.42
C ASN A 271 26.06 25.71 20.61
N GLN A 272 26.80 24.65 20.96
CA GLN A 272 26.21 23.38 21.34
C GLN A 272 27.01 22.70 22.45
N LYS A 273 26.28 22.20 23.44
CA LYS A 273 26.80 21.43 24.58
C LYS A 273 26.22 20.03 24.50
N CYS A 274 27.10 19.05 24.51
CA CYS A 274 26.73 17.65 24.46
C CYS A 274 27.70 16.89 25.34
N ASP A 275 27.33 16.74 26.60
CA ASP A 275 28.08 16.03 27.64
C ASP A 275 27.45 14.66 27.93
N ALA A 276 28.25 13.69 28.39
CA ALA A 276 27.81 12.33 28.67
C ALA A 276 27.74 12.07 30.19
N PRO A 277 26.57 11.65 30.73
CA PRO A 277 26.51 11.13 32.07
C PRO A 277 27.19 9.76 32.17
N LYS A 278 27.69 9.41 33.36
CA LYS A 278 28.18 8.04 33.60
C LYS A 278 27.06 7.02 33.34
N GLY A 279 27.39 5.99 32.57
CA GLY A 279 26.46 4.90 32.22
C GLY A 279 25.45 5.24 31.12
N ALA A 280 25.57 6.41 30.48
CA ALA A 280 24.76 6.85 29.35
C ALA A 280 25.62 7.58 28.30
N MET A 281 25.08 7.79 27.10
CA MET A 281 25.75 8.54 26.04
C MET A 281 24.76 9.49 25.39
N ASN A 282 25.23 10.70 25.09
CA ASN A 282 24.53 11.69 24.27
C ASN A 282 25.34 11.90 22.98
N PHE A 283 24.69 12.31 21.90
CA PHE A 283 25.26 12.32 20.56
C PHE A 283 25.01 13.67 19.88
N ALA A 284 26.05 14.20 19.24
CA ALA A 284 25.98 15.34 18.33
C ALA A 284 26.64 14.93 17.00
N ILE A 285 25.80 14.57 16.03
CA ILE A 285 26.24 14.03 14.73
C ILE A 285 25.79 14.98 13.63
N GLY A 286 26.72 15.36 12.76
CA GLY A 286 26.48 16.29 11.66
C GLY A 286 26.12 17.72 12.07
N SER A 287 26.30 18.06 13.35
CA SER A 287 25.84 19.33 13.89
C SER A 287 26.78 20.48 13.51
N ARG A 288 26.19 21.62 13.16
CA ARG A 288 26.86 22.88 12.80
C ARG A 288 26.74 23.88 13.95
N ALA A 289 27.64 23.79 14.92
CA ALA A 289 27.66 24.67 16.07
C ALA A 289 29.05 24.75 16.70
N ASN A 290 29.34 25.84 17.41
CA ASN A 290 30.54 25.91 18.23
C ASN A 290 30.40 24.94 19.41
N LYS A 291 31.28 23.93 19.45
CA LYS A 291 31.34 22.99 20.57
C LYS A 291 31.73 23.73 21.84
N ARG A 292 30.92 23.58 22.89
CA ARG A 292 31.13 24.18 24.22
C ARG A 292 31.02 23.10 25.30
N GLU A 293 31.78 23.29 26.36
CA GLU A 293 31.64 22.53 27.60
C GLU A 293 30.35 22.91 28.33
N GLY A 294 29.95 22.04 29.26
CA GLY A 294 28.91 22.31 30.24
C GLY A 294 29.13 23.63 30.99
N SER A 295 28.03 24.20 31.48
CA SER A 295 27.97 25.53 32.09
C SER A 295 28.63 25.60 33.47
N TRP A 296 28.96 24.46 34.09
CA TRP A 296 29.38 24.36 35.49
C TRP A 296 30.51 23.34 35.66
N ALA A 297 31.47 23.61 36.56
CA ALA A 297 32.67 22.79 36.79
C ALA A 297 32.48 21.73 37.92
N PRO A 298 33.18 20.57 37.89
CA PRO A 298 34.24 20.17 36.95
C PRO A 298 33.71 19.70 35.59
N GLU A 299 34.59 19.74 34.59
CA GLU A 299 34.37 19.31 33.21
C GLU A 299 33.83 17.87 33.16
N GLU A 300 32.60 17.71 32.69
CA GLU A 300 32.02 16.41 32.35
C GLU A 300 32.61 15.93 31.02
N PRO A 301 32.77 14.62 30.80
CA PRO A 301 33.21 14.13 29.50
C PRO A 301 32.20 14.53 28.44
N PHE A 302 32.71 14.94 27.27
CA PHE A 302 31.84 15.13 26.12
C PHE A 302 31.09 13.83 25.79
N GLY A 303 29.87 14.00 25.30
CA GLY A 303 29.18 12.98 24.53
C GLY A 303 29.92 12.66 23.23
N TRP A 304 29.30 11.80 22.43
CA TRP A 304 29.83 11.43 21.13
C TRP A 304 29.65 12.59 20.15
N TRP A 305 30.73 13.00 19.49
CA TRP A 305 30.71 14.02 18.44
C TRP A 305 31.22 13.42 17.14
N GLU A 306 30.49 13.63 16.05
CA GLU A 306 30.86 13.10 14.74
C GLU A 306 30.46 14.07 13.64
N HIS A 307 31.29 14.21 12.61
CA HIS A 307 31.03 15.08 11.45
C HIS A 307 30.61 16.53 11.79
N GLN A 308 31.23 17.13 12.81
CA GLN A 308 30.96 18.52 13.16
C GLN A 308 31.20 19.44 11.95
N TRP A 309 30.30 20.40 11.73
CA TRP A 309 30.29 21.32 10.58
C TRP A 309 29.98 20.68 9.22
N GLN A 310 29.61 19.40 9.18
CA GLN A 310 29.27 18.67 7.96
C GLN A 310 27.88 18.06 8.10
N VAL A 311 27.01 18.27 7.13
CA VAL A 311 25.71 17.57 7.10
C VAL A 311 25.96 16.11 6.70
N VAL A 312 25.32 15.16 7.38
CA VAL A 312 25.45 13.72 7.11
C VAL A 312 24.15 13.12 6.56
N THR A 313 24.25 11.97 5.91
CA THR A 313 23.12 11.17 5.41
C THR A 313 22.80 10.02 6.37
N PRO A 314 21.52 9.62 6.53
CA PRO A 314 20.33 10.20 5.90
C PRO A 314 20.06 11.61 6.42
N ARG A 315 19.34 12.43 5.64
CA ARG A 315 19.06 13.83 5.99
C ARG A 315 18.35 13.95 7.35
N SER A 316 17.54 12.95 7.68
CA SER A 316 16.82 12.83 8.94
C SER A 316 16.76 11.36 9.37
N LEU A 317 17.03 11.11 10.64
CA LEU A 317 16.87 9.79 11.24
C LEU A 317 15.40 9.44 11.42
N TYR A 318 14.55 10.42 11.77
CA TYR A 318 13.12 10.18 11.92
C TYR A 318 12.49 9.65 10.63
N PHE A 319 12.76 10.33 9.50
CA PHE A 319 12.19 9.90 8.22
C PHE A 319 12.82 8.61 7.71
N GLN A 320 14.12 8.38 7.91
CA GLN A 320 14.73 7.10 7.58
C GLN A 320 14.08 5.96 8.39
N GLN A 321 13.91 6.12 9.69
CA GLN A 321 13.26 5.12 10.55
C GLN A 321 11.77 4.93 10.24
N LEU A 322 11.11 5.93 9.65
CA LEU A 322 9.75 5.80 9.16
C LEU A 322 9.72 4.98 7.86
N ALA A 323 10.59 5.31 6.91
CA ALA A 323 10.75 4.58 5.65
C ALA A 323 11.14 3.11 5.90
N ASP A 324 12.11 2.85 6.77
CA ASP A 324 12.55 1.49 7.10
C ASP A 324 11.43 0.63 7.69
N ARG A 325 10.46 1.24 8.37
CA ARG A 325 9.32 0.53 9.00
C ARG A 325 8.08 0.45 8.13
N ARG A 326 7.84 1.42 7.26
CA ARG A 326 6.54 1.63 6.58
C ARG A 326 6.66 1.98 5.09
N GLY A 327 7.88 2.05 4.54
CA GLY A 327 8.17 2.44 3.16
C GLY A 327 8.18 3.96 2.92
N GLU A 328 8.69 4.36 1.75
CA GLU A 328 8.79 5.78 1.33
C GLU A 328 7.44 6.50 1.29
N ALA A 329 6.36 5.80 0.90
CA ALA A 329 5.01 6.36 0.88
C ALA A 329 4.54 6.87 2.26
N ALA A 330 5.03 6.27 3.35
CA ALA A 330 4.73 6.75 4.70
C ALA A 330 5.45 8.06 5.02
N VAL A 331 6.65 8.27 4.46
CA VAL A 331 7.37 9.55 4.55
C VAL A 331 6.63 10.61 3.73
N ASP A 332 6.18 10.26 2.52
CA ASP A 332 5.42 11.16 1.65
C ASP A 332 4.11 11.65 2.28
N ALA A 333 3.50 10.82 3.12
CA ALA A 333 2.27 11.18 3.82
C ALA A 333 2.47 12.21 4.95
N VAL A 334 3.70 12.41 5.44
CA VAL A 334 3.97 13.25 6.63
C VAL A 334 4.97 14.39 6.40
N ALA A 335 5.78 14.29 5.35
CA ALA A 335 6.81 15.28 5.00
C ALA A 335 6.40 16.11 3.79
N LEU A 336 6.77 17.40 3.80
CA LEU A 336 6.68 18.24 2.60
C LEU A 336 7.75 17.82 1.57
N PRO A 337 7.52 18.00 0.25
CA PRO A 337 8.55 17.77 -0.77
C PRO A 337 9.87 18.47 -0.45
N ALA A 338 9.81 19.75 -0.06
CA ALA A 338 10.99 20.52 0.33
C ALA A 338 11.71 19.97 1.59
N GLN A 339 10.99 19.34 2.53
CA GLN A 339 11.62 18.65 3.66
C GLN A 339 12.42 17.43 3.17
N ARG A 340 11.90 16.68 2.20
CA ARG A 340 12.59 15.50 1.67
C ARG A 340 13.89 15.85 0.96
N GLU A 341 13.89 16.97 0.23
CA GLU A 341 15.05 17.46 -0.52
C GLU A 341 16.13 18.09 0.38
N GLY A 342 15.75 18.60 1.56
CA GLY A 342 16.72 19.18 2.48
C GLY A 342 16.11 19.94 3.65
N ARG A 343 16.86 20.91 4.16
CA ARG A 343 16.42 21.76 5.28
C ARG A 343 15.40 22.79 4.79
N ILE A 344 14.43 23.09 5.65
CA ILE A 344 13.35 24.08 5.36
C ILE A 344 13.41 25.32 6.25
N TRP A 345 14.55 25.60 6.88
CA TRP A 345 14.70 26.71 7.83
C TRP A 345 14.41 28.09 7.23
N ASP A 346 14.84 28.33 5.99
CA ASP A 346 14.58 29.60 5.32
C ASP A 346 13.08 29.78 5.06
N ALA A 347 12.37 28.70 4.70
CA ALA A 347 10.92 28.71 4.54
C ALA A 347 10.20 28.95 5.88
N LEU A 348 10.60 28.28 6.96
CA LEU A 348 10.04 28.50 8.30
C LEU A 348 10.30 29.92 8.80
N SER A 349 11.51 30.44 8.55
CA SER A 349 11.90 31.80 8.89
C SER A 349 11.15 32.84 8.04
N ALA A 350 10.71 32.51 6.84
CA ALA A 350 9.85 33.39 6.04
C ALA A 350 8.39 33.32 6.51
N TRP A 351 7.90 32.13 6.83
CA TRP A 351 6.53 31.85 7.27
C TRP A 351 6.18 32.50 8.61
N LYS A 352 6.98 32.26 9.67
CA LYS A 352 6.78 32.83 11.01
C LYS A 352 5.37 32.70 11.60
N GLY A 353 4.61 31.65 11.26
CA GLY A 353 3.23 31.52 11.75
C GLY A 353 2.19 32.34 10.97
N GLU A 354 2.57 32.99 9.87
CA GLU A 354 1.66 33.73 9.01
C GLU A 354 1.05 32.80 7.97
N ASP A 355 -0.29 32.76 7.91
CA ASP A 355 -1.05 31.76 7.11
C ASP A 355 -0.71 30.30 7.48
N ARG A 356 -1.25 29.35 6.72
CA ARG A 356 -0.82 27.95 6.83
C ARG A 356 0.61 27.83 6.29
N PHE A 357 1.46 27.05 6.97
CA PHE A 357 2.77 26.68 6.41
C PHE A 357 2.63 25.78 5.17
N GLN A 358 1.47 25.12 5.06
CA GLN A 358 0.96 24.48 3.84
C GLN A 358 0.36 25.56 2.91
N PRO A 359 0.37 25.40 1.57
CA PRO A 359 -0.14 26.40 0.64
C PRO A 359 -1.52 26.92 1.05
N CYS A 360 -1.61 28.23 1.26
CA CYS A 360 -2.88 28.94 1.45
C CYS A 360 -3.20 29.68 0.13
N PRO A 361 -3.97 29.06 -0.78
CA PRO A 361 -4.17 29.58 -2.13
C PRO A 361 -4.93 30.92 -2.19
N LEU A 362 -5.41 31.43 -1.06
CA LEU A 362 -6.08 32.73 -0.94
C LEU A 362 -5.12 33.92 -1.10
N ARG A 363 -3.80 33.72 -0.97
CA ARG A 363 -2.79 34.78 -1.13
C ARG A 363 -1.89 34.61 -2.35
N ASP A 364 -1.85 33.42 -2.95
CA ASP A 364 -1.05 33.16 -4.15
C ASP A 364 -1.72 33.74 -5.39
N GLU A 365 -0.94 34.36 -6.29
CA GLU A 365 -1.46 34.83 -7.58
C GLU A 365 -2.22 33.69 -8.29
N PRO A 366 -3.46 33.92 -8.75
CA PRO A 366 -4.24 32.87 -9.35
C PRO A 366 -3.55 32.36 -10.62
N LYS A 367 -3.51 31.03 -10.77
CA LYS A 367 -2.99 30.39 -11.96
C LYS A 367 -3.83 30.78 -13.17
N ASP A 368 -3.17 31.23 -14.22
CA ASP A 368 -3.82 31.58 -15.47
C ASP A 368 -4.43 30.34 -16.14
N GLN A 369 -5.73 30.42 -16.43
CA GLN A 369 -6.49 29.43 -17.20
C GLN A 369 -6.86 30.02 -18.57
N PRO A 370 -6.32 29.47 -19.67
CA PRO A 370 -6.60 29.90 -21.03
C PRO A 370 -8.09 29.88 -21.39
N LEU A 371 -8.56 30.90 -22.11
CA LEU A 371 -9.89 30.91 -22.75
C LEU A 371 -9.82 30.91 -24.27
N VAL A 372 -10.65 30.05 -24.89
CA VAL A 372 -11.11 30.19 -26.27
C VAL A 372 -12.64 30.35 -26.24
N ILE A 373 -13.18 31.39 -26.88
CA ILE A 373 -14.62 31.64 -26.93
C ILE A 373 -15.33 30.45 -27.59
N GLY A 374 -16.42 29.99 -26.98
CA GLY A 374 -17.23 28.86 -27.47
C GLY A 374 -16.72 27.48 -27.03
N ALA A 375 -15.52 27.39 -26.46
CA ALA A 375 -15.01 26.15 -25.84
C ALA A 375 -15.46 26.04 -24.37
N SER A 376 -15.30 24.85 -23.78
CA SER A 376 -15.52 24.67 -22.34
C SER A 376 -14.25 24.99 -21.55
N VAL A 377 -14.38 25.73 -20.44
CA VAL A 377 -13.30 25.89 -19.45
C VAL A 377 -13.55 24.92 -18.32
N ILE A 378 -12.52 24.16 -17.96
CA ILE A 378 -12.62 23.12 -16.94
C ILE A 378 -11.60 23.45 -15.85
N PHE A 379 -12.09 23.75 -14.66
CA PHE A 379 -11.28 23.83 -13.46
C PHE A 379 -11.28 22.46 -12.79
N GLU A 380 -10.10 21.95 -12.46
CA GLU A 380 -9.92 20.64 -11.88
C GLU A 380 -9.27 20.74 -10.50
N VAL A 381 -9.79 19.94 -9.56
CA VAL A 381 -9.22 19.77 -8.24
C VAL A 381 -8.67 18.36 -8.12
N VAL A 382 -7.35 18.28 -8.00
CA VAL A 382 -6.68 17.01 -7.71
C VAL A 382 -6.83 16.71 -6.21
N PRO A 383 -7.45 15.58 -5.84
CA PRO A 383 -7.57 15.18 -4.44
C PRO A 383 -6.21 14.96 -3.78
N GLN A 384 -6.08 15.30 -2.49
CA GLN A 384 -4.93 14.84 -1.71
C GLN A 384 -4.98 13.30 -1.58
N PRO A 385 -3.84 12.60 -1.74
CA PRO A 385 -3.79 11.15 -1.56
C PRO A 385 -4.26 10.75 -0.15
N ASN A 386 -5.00 9.63 -0.07
CA ASN A 386 -5.42 9.01 1.19
C ASN A 386 -6.37 9.83 2.08
N ALA A 387 -7.12 10.80 1.53
CA ALA A 387 -8.18 11.51 2.25
C ALA A 387 -9.54 11.18 1.61
N ALA A 388 -10.50 10.75 2.41
CA ALA A 388 -11.86 10.52 1.93
C ALA A 388 -12.54 11.88 1.70
N ILE A 389 -12.94 12.14 0.46
CA ILE A 389 -13.57 13.41 0.10
C ILE A 389 -15.03 13.36 0.51
N VAL A 390 -15.42 14.34 1.32
CA VAL A 390 -16.79 14.51 1.81
C VAL A 390 -17.58 15.41 0.87
N GLU A 391 -17.02 16.58 0.52
CA GLU A 391 -17.69 17.54 -0.36
C GLU A 391 -16.69 18.46 -1.09
N TYR A 392 -17.12 18.97 -2.24
CA TYR A 392 -16.44 20.03 -2.99
C TYR A 392 -17.32 21.28 -2.98
N GLN A 393 -16.75 22.44 -2.66
CA GLN A 393 -17.44 23.72 -2.63
C GLN A 393 -16.69 24.72 -3.51
N TRP A 394 -17.24 25.05 -4.67
CA TRP A 394 -16.65 25.99 -5.61
C TRP A 394 -17.04 27.42 -5.29
N TYR A 395 -16.05 28.31 -5.41
CA TYR A 395 -16.19 29.74 -5.17
C TYR A 395 -15.67 30.53 -6.37
N GLU A 396 -16.36 31.61 -6.69
CA GLU A 396 -15.90 32.68 -7.57
C GLU A 396 -15.45 33.89 -6.72
N VAL A 397 -14.34 34.52 -7.12
CA VAL A 397 -13.87 35.77 -6.52
C VAL A 397 -14.48 36.94 -7.29
N PHE A 398 -15.22 37.80 -6.59
CA PHE A 398 -15.82 39.01 -7.16
C PHE A 398 -15.66 40.17 -6.17
N ASP A 399 -15.00 41.26 -6.57
CA ASP A 399 -14.76 42.46 -5.72
C ASP A 399 -14.22 42.15 -4.30
N SER A 400 -13.32 41.17 -4.19
CA SER A 400 -12.75 40.65 -2.93
C SER A 400 -13.69 39.78 -2.08
N ASP A 401 -14.93 39.59 -2.51
CA ASP A 401 -15.86 38.63 -1.92
C ASP A 401 -15.71 37.25 -2.56
N TYR A 402 -16.01 36.21 -1.78
CA TYR A 402 -16.00 34.81 -2.22
C TYR A 402 -17.44 34.31 -2.34
N ILE A 403 -17.94 34.26 -3.57
CA ILE A 403 -19.30 33.84 -3.88
C ILE A 403 -19.31 32.34 -4.15
N ARG A 404 -20.08 31.57 -3.39
CA ARG A 404 -20.26 30.13 -3.64
C ARG A 404 -21.08 29.92 -4.92
N ILE A 405 -20.60 29.06 -5.82
CA ILE A 405 -21.18 28.88 -7.17
C ILE A 405 -21.53 27.43 -7.55
N GLY A 406 -21.15 26.43 -6.75
CA GLY A 406 -21.50 25.05 -7.05
C GLY A 406 -20.92 24.02 -6.07
N ASP A 407 -21.60 22.87 -5.99
CA ASP A 407 -21.36 21.83 -5.00
C ASP A 407 -21.41 20.45 -5.68
N ASN A 408 -20.45 19.55 -5.44
CA ASN A 408 -20.50 18.10 -5.75
C ASN A 408 -19.62 17.55 -6.89
N GLY A 409 -18.49 18.18 -7.23
CA GLY A 409 -17.53 17.52 -8.10
C GLY A 409 -16.11 18.07 -8.08
N PRO A 410 -15.11 17.23 -8.42
CA PRO A 410 -13.72 17.65 -8.61
C PRO A 410 -13.54 18.60 -9.80
N LEU A 411 -14.56 18.75 -10.65
CA LEU A 411 -14.54 19.63 -11.81
C LEU A 411 -15.59 20.72 -11.69
N LEU A 412 -15.21 21.95 -12.03
CA LEU A 412 -16.13 23.03 -12.38
C LEU A 412 -16.01 23.27 -13.89
N ILE A 413 -17.13 23.13 -14.61
CA ILE A 413 -17.17 23.27 -16.07
C ILE A 413 -17.97 24.52 -16.44
N LEU A 414 -17.32 25.51 -17.03
CA LEU A 414 -17.98 26.60 -17.71
C LEU A 414 -18.17 26.22 -19.17
N SER A 415 -19.39 25.78 -19.50
CA SER A 415 -19.72 25.39 -20.88
C SER A 415 -19.92 26.62 -21.76
N ASN A 416 -19.45 26.56 -23.00
CA ASN A 416 -19.63 27.63 -24.00
C ASN A 416 -19.14 28.99 -23.48
N ALA A 417 -17.85 29.07 -23.17
CA ALA A 417 -17.24 30.25 -22.58
C ALA A 417 -17.42 31.50 -23.44
N GLN A 418 -17.73 32.61 -22.80
CA GLN A 418 -18.05 33.89 -23.41
C GLN A 418 -16.97 34.94 -23.10
N ALA A 419 -16.97 36.03 -23.86
CA ALA A 419 -16.09 37.17 -23.58
C ALA A 419 -16.32 37.82 -22.22
N SER A 420 -17.47 37.58 -21.57
CA SER A 420 -17.73 38.03 -20.20
C SER A 420 -17.00 37.20 -19.13
N ASP A 421 -16.41 36.06 -19.49
CA ASP A 421 -15.78 35.16 -18.51
C ASP A 421 -14.35 35.57 -18.15
N PHE A 422 -13.73 36.50 -18.89
CA PHE A 422 -12.37 36.96 -18.60
C PHE A 422 -12.24 37.65 -17.25
N GLY A 423 -11.15 37.34 -16.55
CA GLY A 423 -10.85 37.90 -15.24
C GLY A 423 -11.59 37.22 -14.09
N ARG A 424 -12.62 36.41 -14.36
CA ARG A 424 -13.28 35.59 -13.34
C ARG A 424 -12.27 34.62 -12.75
N THR A 425 -12.26 34.52 -11.43
CA THR A 425 -11.29 33.69 -10.69
C THR A 425 -12.05 32.70 -9.83
N PHE A 426 -11.64 31.43 -9.87
CA PHE A 426 -12.32 30.34 -9.20
C PHE A 426 -11.37 29.53 -8.33
N PHE A 427 -11.91 28.92 -7.29
CA PHE A 427 -11.21 27.95 -6.44
C PHE A 427 -12.21 27.06 -5.74
N CYS A 428 -11.73 25.94 -5.20
CA CYS A 428 -12.55 24.96 -4.53
C CYS A 428 -12.09 24.76 -3.08
N ARG A 429 -13.04 24.70 -2.14
CA ARG A 429 -12.82 24.08 -0.84
C ARG A 429 -13.11 22.59 -0.97
N VAL A 430 -12.13 21.77 -0.65
CA VAL A 430 -12.32 20.32 -0.56
C VAL A 430 -12.41 19.96 0.91
N VAL A 431 -13.56 19.45 1.32
CA VAL A 431 -13.74 18.93 2.67
C VAL A 431 -13.45 17.44 2.65
N THR A 432 -12.58 17.02 3.56
CA THR A 432 -12.22 15.61 3.70
C THR A 432 -12.47 15.15 5.14
N ASP A 433 -12.43 13.83 5.33
CA ASP A 433 -12.38 13.19 6.65
C ASP A 433 -11.21 13.68 7.53
N LYS A 434 -10.15 14.22 6.92
CA LYS A 434 -8.96 14.77 7.58
C LYS A 434 -8.97 16.29 7.73
N GLY A 435 -10.10 16.93 7.43
CA GLY A 435 -10.29 18.38 7.48
C GLY A 435 -10.27 19.05 6.10
N PRO A 436 -10.70 20.32 6.00
CA PRO A 436 -10.79 21.01 4.73
C PRO A 436 -9.43 21.56 4.26
N TYR A 437 -9.21 21.47 2.96
CA TYR A 437 -8.15 22.18 2.25
C TYR A 437 -8.74 22.94 1.05
N TRP A 438 -7.94 23.78 0.42
CA TRP A 438 -8.34 24.61 -0.71
C TRP A 438 -7.52 24.24 -1.94
N SER A 439 -8.14 24.23 -3.12
CA SER A 439 -7.42 24.16 -4.39
C SER A 439 -6.69 25.48 -4.67
N GLU A 440 -5.71 25.46 -5.56
CA GLU A 440 -5.17 26.69 -6.15
C GLU A 440 -6.30 27.55 -6.74
N ARG A 441 -6.12 28.87 -6.68
CA ARG A 441 -6.97 29.80 -7.42
C ARG A 441 -6.61 29.76 -8.89
N ALA A 442 -7.61 29.85 -9.74
CA ALA A 442 -7.46 29.81 -11.18
C ALA A 442 -8.25 30.95 -11.82
N LYS A 443 -7.56 31.80 -12.58
CA LYS A 443 -8.13 32.99 -13.21
C LYS A 443 -8.25 32.77 -14.71
N ILE A 444 -9.43 33.08 -15.26
CA ILE A 444 -9.64 33.01 -16.71
C ILE A 444 -8.91 34.17 -17.37
N VAL A 445 -7.98 33.86 -18.27
CA VAL A 445 -7.19 34.84 -19.01
C VAL A 445 -7.20 34.56 -20.51
N ASN A 446 -6.85 35.57 -21.30
CA ASN A 446 -6.55 35.39 -22.71
C ASN A 446 -5.14 34.80 -22.83
N ALA A 447 -5.02 33.55 -23.27
CA ALA A 447 -3.73 32.85 -23.28
C ALA A 447 -2.86 33.28 -24.45
N ALA A 448 -1.74 33.92 -24.13
CA ALA A 448 -0.63 34.11 -25.05
C ALA A 448 -0.02 32.74 -25.41
N GLY A 449 0.09 32.47 -26.70
CA GLY A 449 0.91 31.41 -27.24
C GLY A 449 2.38 31.65 -26.91
N PRO A 450 3.21 30.58 -26.87
CA PRO A 450 4.60 30.68 -26.44
C PRO A 450 5.49 31.46 -27.44
N THR A 451 5.05 31.59 -28.68
CA THR A 451 5.84 32.16 -29.77
C THR A 451 5.59 33.66 -29.91
N ASN A 452 6.64 34.47 -29.77
CA ASN A 452 6.62 35.89 -30.15
C ASN A 452 6.54 36.00 -31.68
N ILE A 453 5.34 36.23 -32.22
CA ILE A 453 5.09 36.33 -33.66
C ILE A 453 5.67 37.61 -34.29
N ALA A 454 6.09 38.58 -33.48
CA ALA A 454 6.77 39.78 -33.97
C ALA A 454 8.30 39.59 -34.11
N LEU A 455 8.89 38.55 -33.52
CA LEU A 455 10.34 38.34 -33.51
C LEU A 455 10.91 38.25 -34.94
N GLY A 456 11.85 39.14 -35.26
CA GLY A 456 12.53 39.27 -36.55
C GLY A 456 11.65 39.81 -37.69
N GLN A 457 10.41 40.21 -37.40
CA GLN A 457 9.47 40.62 -38.45
C GLN A 457 9.72 42.07 -38.92
N PRO A 458 9.32 42.41 -40.16
CA PRO A 458 9.46 43.77 -40.68
C PRO A 458 8.73 44.80 -39.81
N ALA A 459 9.49 45.75 -39.26
CA ALA A 459 8.98 46.84 -38.43
C ALA A 459 9.35 48.21 -39.00
N ARG A 460 8.50 49.20 -38.73
CA ARG A 460 8.70 50.61 -39.14
C ARG A 460 8.26 51.55 -38.02
N THR A 461 8.75 52.78 -38.07
CA THR A 461 8.49 53.80 -37.05
C THR A 461 8.31 55.18 -37.68
N SER A 462 7.70 56.10 -36.93
CA SER A 462 7.58 57.52 -37.27
C SER A 462 8.94 58.22 -37.36
N SER A 463 9.84 57.94 -36.42
CA SER A 463 11.13 58.63 -36.29
C SER A 463 12.17 57.80 -35.53
N VAL A 464 13.43 58.20 -35.67
CA VAL A 464 14.56 57.60 -34.93
C VAL A 464 15.45 58.71 -34.36
N TYR A 465 15.94 58.53 -33.13
CA TYR A 465 16.88 59.45 -32.49
C TYR A 465 18.23 59.51 -33.22
N GLY A 466 18.64 58.40 -33.85
CA GLY A 466 19.86 58.26 -34.62
C GLY A 466 19.87 56.95 -35.40
N SER A 467 20.81 56.79 -36.33
CA SER A 467 20.85 55.67 -37.29
C SER A 467 20.98 54.27 -36.65
N SER A 468 21.34 54.18 -35.37
CA SER A 468 21.50 52.91 -34.63
C SER A 468 20.27 52.49 -33.82
N TYR A 469 19.21 53.31 -33.78
CA TYR A 469 18.00 53.10 -32.95
C TYR A 469 16.74 52.85 -33.81
N THR A 470 16.88 51.98 -34.80
CA THR A 470 15.86 51.70 -35.83
C THR A 470 14.73 50.80 -35.32
N ALA A 471 13.63 50.71 -36.07
CA ALA A 471 12.43 49.99 -35.65
C ALA A 471 12.62 48.47 -35.47
N ASP A 472 13.55 47.86 -36.21
CA ASP A 472 13.92 46.43 -36.08
C ASP A 472 14.49 46.10 -34.71
N LYS A 473 15.06 47.10 -34.01
CA LYS A 473 15.64 46.94 -32.67
C LYS A 473 14.62 46.69 -31.56
N ALA A 474 13.33 46.79 -31.87
CA ALA A 474 12.26 46.46 -30.94
C ALA A 474 11.68 45.05 -31.19
N VAL A 475 12.20 44.29 -32.15
CA VAL A 475 11.73 42.94 -32.49
C VAL A 475 12.88 41.98 -32.76
N ASP A 476 14.11 42.30 -32.34
CA ASP A 476 15.28 41.47 -32.60
C ASP A 476 15.60 40.49 -31.45
N GLY A 477 14.77 40.51 -30.39
CA GLY A 477 14.91 39.63 -29.24
C GLY A 477 16.06 40.01 -28.31
N GLN A 478 16.71 41.17 -28.51
CA GLN A 478 17.87 41.60 -27.75
C GLN A 478 17.56 42.83 -26.89
N ALA A 479 17.38 42.63 -25.58
CA ALA A 479 17.11 43.72 -24.63
C ALA A 479 18.26 44.75 -24.46
N ALA A 480 19.42 44.51 -25.10
CA ALA A 480 20.55 45.44 -25.13
C ALA A 480 20.44 46.47 -26.27
N THR A 481 19.66 46.17 -27.31
CA THR A 481 19.28 47.08 -28.39
C THR A 481 17.89 47.66 -28.10
N PHE A 482 17.57 48.80 -28.73
CA PHE A 482 16.25 49.42 -28.56
C PHE A 482 15.93 50.37 -29.71
N TRP A 483 14.64 50.48 -30.03
CA TRP A 483 14.13 51.59 -30.81
C TRP A 483 14.04 52.84 -29.92
N ASN A 484 14.34 54.02 -30.48
CA ASN A 484 14.23 55.30 -29.80
C ASN A 484 13.74 56.37 -30.76
N SER A 485 12.63 57.04 -30.43
CA SER A 485 12.08 58.11 -31.25
C SER A 485 12.92 59.40 -31.21
N ALA A 486 12.80 60.23 -32.24
CA ALA A 486 13.41 61.55 -32.24
C ALA A 486 12.82 62.43 -31.13
N ALA A 487 13.64 63.29 -30.51
CA ALA A 487 13.18 64.21 -29.47
C ALA A 487 12.16 65.26 -29.95
N SER A 488 12.08 65.47 -31.27
CA SER A 488 11.16 66.40 -31.92
C SER A 488 9.88 65.73 -32.43
N ASP A 489 9.68 64.44 -32.18
CA ASP A 489 8.48 63.72 -32.58
C ASP A 489 7.47 63.73 -31.42
N ASP A 490 6.42 64.54 -31.56
CA ASP A 490 5.41 64.75 -30.51
C ASP A 490 4.41 63.58 -30.40
N TYR A 491 4.38 62.68 -31.40
CA TYR A 491 3.45 61.55 -31.50
C TYR A 491 4.14 60.31 -32.09
N PRO A 492 5.18 59.77 -31.44
CA PRO A 492 5.95 58.69 -32.01
C PRO A 492 5.14 57.40 -32.08
N TRP A 493 5.28 56.68 -33.20
CA TRP A 493 4.64 55.38 -33.41
C TRP A 493 5.62 54.35 -33.96
N TRP A 494 5.30 53.09 -33.71
CA TRP A 494 5.99 51.91 -34.19
C TRP A 494 4.96 50.88 -34.66
N VAL A 495 5.22 50.16 -35.73
CA VAL A 495 4.32 49.09 -36.21
C VAL A 495 5.12 47.94 -36.81
N VAL A 496 4.68 46.72 -36.53
CA VAL A 496 5.22 45.47 -37.09
C VAL A 496 4.21 44.81 -38.02
N ASP A 497 4.72 44.18 -39.08
CA ASP A 497 3.99 43.29 -39.98
C ASP A 497 4.30 41.83 -39.66
N THR A 498 3.35 41.10 -39.05
CA THR A 498 3.52 39.68 -38.70
C THR A 498 3.50 38.74 -39.91
N GLN A 499 3.50 39.28 -41.14
CA GLN A 499 3.47 38.61 -42.45
C GLN A 499 2.14 37.94 -42.80
N GLN A 500 1.40 37.48 -41.79
CA GLN A 500 0.07 36.91 -41.92
C GLN A 500 -0.83 37.30 -40.74
N PRO A 501 -2.17 37.27 -40.90
CA PRO A 501 -3.09 37.51 -39.78
C PRO A 501 -2.95 36.45 -38.69
N TYR A 502 -2.90 36.89 -37.44
CA TYR A 502 -3.01 36.02 -36.26
C TYR A 502 -4.12 36.54 -35.35
N SER A 503 -4.75 35.65 -34.60
CA SER A 503 -5.54 36.07 -33.43
C SER A 503 -4.56 36.47 -32.33
N ILE A 504 -4.47 37.76 -32.00
CA ILE A 504 -3.46 38.31 -31.12
C ILE A 504 -4.00 38.35 -29.69
N ALA A 505 -3.28 37.76 -28.73
CA ALA A 505 -3.69 37.67 -27.34
C ALA A 505 -3.03 38.73 -26.46
N VAL A 506 -1.73 38.97 -26.65
CA VAL A 506 -0.94 39.85 -25.78
C VAL A 506 0.12 40.62 -26.57
N VAL A 507 0.30 41.89 -26.24
CA VAL A 507 1.45 42.70 -26.64
C VAL A 507 2.23 43.10 -25.39
N ARG A 508 3.52 42.77 -25.33
CA ARG A 508 4.41 43.04 -24.18
C ARG A 508 5.54 43.98 -24.57
N PHE A 509 5.88 44.90 -23.68
CA PHE A 509 6.94 45.89 -23.83
C PHE A 509 8.04 45.63 -22.80
N ILE A 510 9.29 45.63 -23.24
CA ILE A 510 10.46 45.49 -22.39
C ILE A 510 11.26 46.79 -22.43
N ASN A 511 11.62 47.36 -21.27
CA ASN A 511 12.51 48.51 -21.21
C ASN A 511 13.98 48.09 -21.37
N ARG A 512 14.85 49.08 -21.58
CA ARG A 512 16.29 48.89 -21.68
C ARG A 512 16.93 48.49 -20.34
N ALA A 513 18.02 47.73 -20.42
CA ALA A 513 18.72 47.21 -19.24
C ALA A 513 19.43 48.22 -18.32
N THR A 514 19.50 49.49 -18.72
CA THR A 514 20.19 50.56 -17.96
C THR A 514 19.25 51.67 -17.50
N ALA A 515 17.94 51.39 -17.34
CA ALA A 515 16.95 52.41 -17.02
C ALA A 515 16.94 52.77 -15.52
N THR A 516 17.18 54.05 -15.19
CA THR A 516 16.87 54.65 -13.88
C THR A 516 15.36 54.93 -13.74
N ALA A 517 14.85 55.10 -12.52
CA ALA A 517 13.43 55.38 -12.25
C ALA A 517 12.85 56.56 -13.06
N SER A 518 13.67 57.55 -13.43
CA SER A 518 13.32 58.69 -14.29
C SER A 518 13.03 58.34 -15.75
N LEU A 519 13.33 57.12 -16.22
CA LEU A 519 13.15 56.66 -17.59
C LEU A 519 11.94 55.74 -17.77
N LEU A 520 11.27 55.35 -16.69
CA LEU A 520 10.00 54.62 -16.74
C LEU A 520 8.86 55.46 -17.34
N ALA A 521 8.97 56.79 -17.24
CA ALA A 521 8.07 57.75 -17.89
C ALA A 521 8.07 57.68 -19.44
N ARG A 522 9.02 56.97 -20.06
CA ARG A 522 9.07 56.81 -21.52
C ARG A 522 8.30 55.59 -22.01
N LEU A 523 8.00 54.65 -21.13
CA LEU A 523 7.02 53.57 -21.33
C LEU A 523 5.64 53.94 -20.79
N SER A 524 5.30 55.23 -20.86
CA SER A 524 4.00 55.74 -20.44
C SER A 524 3.17 56.14 -21.64
N ASP A 525 1.87 56.15 -21.42
CA ASP A 525 0.85 56.68 -22.31
C ASP A 525 0.90 56.06 -23.71
N LEU A 526 1.23 54.77 -23.74
CA LEU A 526 1.25 53.96 -24.94
C LEU A 526 -0.17 53.46 -25.27
N GLN A 527 -0.46 53.33 -26.55
CA GLN A 527 -1.69 52.74 -27.06
C GLN A 527 -1.34 51.66 -28.09
N VAL A 528 -1.92 50.48 -27.92
CA VAL A 528 -1.81 49.35 -28.85
C VAL A 528 -3.00 49.34 -29.78
N GLU A 529 -2.74 49.16 -31.06
CA GLU A 529 -3.76 48.92 -32.07
C GLU A 529 -3.43 47.70 -32.91
N VAL A 530 -4.46 46.94 -33.27
CA VAL A 530 -4.36 45.83 -34.22
C VAL A 530 -5.05 46.23 -35.52
N LEU A 531 -4.38 45.98 -36.64
CA LEU A 531 -4.80 46.44 -37.97
C LEU A 531 -4.90 45.27 -38.94
N ASP A 532 -5.84 45.39 -39.88
CA ASP A 532 -6.07 44.41 -40.95
C ASP A 532 -5.06 44.55 -42.11
N GLY A 533 -4.55 45.77 -42.32
CA GLY A 533 -3.69 46.15 -43.43
C GLY A 533 -2.57 47.13 -43.04
N PRO A 534 -1.74 47.54 -44.02
CA PRO A 534 -0.61 48.41 -43.76
C PRO A 534 -1.04 49.85 -43.45
N TRP A 535 -0.74 50.33 -42.24
CA TRP A 535 -0.83 51.74 -41.84
C TRP A 535 -0.15 52.71 -42.86
N PRO A 536 -0.67 53.93 -43.13
CA PRO A 536 -1.90 54.52 -42.58
C PRO A 536 -3.19 54.13 -43.30
N GLU A 537 -3.12 53.37 -44.40
CA GLU A 537 -4.28 52.99 -45.21
C GLU A 537 -4.82 51.61 -44.77
N CYS A 538 -5.44 51.56 -43.59
CA CYS A 538 -5.97 50.31 -43.00
C CYS A 538 -7.14 50.56 -42.02
N GLU A 539 -7.89 49.51 -41.71
CA GLU A 539 -8.89 49.50 -40.64
C GLU A 539 -8.23 49.16 -39.29
N VAL A 540 -8.62 49.90 -38.25
CA VAL A 540 -8.21 49.60 -36.87
C VAL A 540 -9.22 48.62 -36.27
N ILE A 541 -8.81 47.38 -36.09
CA ILE A 541 -9.64 46.28 -35.55
C ILE A 541 -9.81 46.45 -34.04
N PHE A 542 -8.75 46.88 -33.35
CA PHE A 542 -8.75 47.05 -31.91
C PHE A 542 -7.87 48.25 -31.53
N THR A 543 -8.26 48.93 -30.46
CA THR A 543 -7.51 50.01 -29.82
C THR A 543 -7.54 49.83 -28.31
N SER A 544 -6.38 49.79 -27.65
CA SER A 544 -6.30 49.70 -26.19
C SER A 544 -6.58 51.03 -25.49
N ALA A 545 -6.91 50.96 -24.21
CA ALA A 545 -6.75 52.10 -23.31
C ALA A 545 -5.27 52.53 -23.19
N LEU A 546 -5.02 53.71 -22.63
CA LEU A 546 -3.66 54.21 -22.38
C LEU A 546 -2.94 53.36 -21.33
N ILE A 547 -1.80 52.80 -21.72
CA ILE A 547 -0.94 51.95 -20.91
C ILE A 547 0.07 52.82 -20.18
N ASN A 548 -0.01 52.87 -18.85
CA ASN A 548 0.91 53.59 -17.98
C ASN A 548 1.52 52.68 -16.90
N PRO A 549 2.74 53.00 -16.41
CA PRO A 549 3.38 52.28 -15.31
C PRO A 549 2.60 52.22 -13.98
N GLY A 550 1.46 52.92 -13.85
CA GLY A 550 0.66 52.98 -12.64
C GLY A 550 -0.84 52.70 -12.81
N ASN A 551 -1.34 52.41 -14.01
CA ASN A 551 -2.79 52.23 -14.27
C ASN A 551 -3.18 50.87 -14.86
N VAL A 552 -2.22 49.97 -15.08
CA VAL A 552 -2.50 48.59 -15.52
C VAL A 552 -2.17 47.66 -14.36
N MET A 553 -3.21 47.01 -13.82
CA MET A 553 -3.08 45.93 -12.84
C MET A 553 -2.23 44.81 -13.47
N ASN A 554 -1.20 44.35 -12.76
CA ASN A 554 -0.16 43.39 -13.16
C ASN A 554 1.06 43.99 -13.89
N ILE A 555 1.68 45.00 -13.29
CA ILE A 555 3.13 45.20 -13.46
C ILE A 555 3.80 44.43 -12.32
N GLN A 556 4.23 43.21 -12.59
CA GLN A 556 5.35 42.67 -11.85
C GLN A 556 6.61 43.33 -12.41
N ASN A 557 7.36 44.03 -11.56
CA ASN A 557 8.70 44.50 -11.91
C ASN A 557 9.65 43.28 -11.87
N GLU A 558 9.45 42.33 -12.78
CA GLU A 558 10.23 41.09 -12.84
C GLU A 558 11.52 41.34 -13.60
N GLY A 559 12.60 41.45 -12.84
CA GLY A 559 13.94 41.59 -13.37
C GLY A 559 14.42 43.04 -13.56
N PRO A 560 15.72 43.21 -13.86
CA PRO A 560 16.41 44.50 -13.79
C PRO A 560 15.92 45.57 -14.78
N ASN A 561 14.96 45.25 -15.66
CA ASN A 561 14.68 46.03 -16.87
C ASN A 561 13.23 46.54 -17.03
N GLY A 562 12.29 46.35 -16.09
CA GLY A 562 10.92 46.92 -16.16
C GLY A 562 10.07 46.54 -17.40
N GLN A 563 9.04 45.72 -17.23
CA GLN A 563 8.17 45.22 -18.32
C GLN A 563 6.73 45.73 -18.19
N LEU A 564 6.05 45.97 -19.32
CA LEU A 564 4.61 46.29 -19.38
C LEU A 564 3.88 45.32 -20.30
N THR A 565 2.66 44.93 -19.94
CA THR A 565 1.85 43.97 -20.73
C THR A 565 0.49 44.57 -21.07
N CYS A 566 0.09 44.45 -22.33
CA CYS A 566 -1.22 44.81 -22.85
C CYS A 566 -1.95 43.54 -23.32
N PRO A 567 -2.90 43.02 -22.54
CA PRO A 567 -3.79 41.96 -23.00
C PRO A 567 -4.82 42.53 -23.99
N LEU A 568 -5.13 41.77 -25.04
CA LEU A 568 -6.11 42.13 -26.06
C LEU A 568 -7.42 41.36 -25.84
N PRO A 569 -8.57 41.87 -26.33
CA PRO A 569 -9.79 41.09 -26.40
C PRO A 569 -9.62 39.86 -27.31
N PRO A 570 -10.40 38.79 -27.08
CA PRO A 570 -10.33 37.59 -27.91
C PRO A 570 -10.81 37.84 -29.33
N LEU A 571 -10.39 36.98 -30.25
CA LEU A 571 -10.71 37.08 -31.69
C LEU A 571 -10.19 38.35 -32.37
N THR A 572 -9.38 39.18 -31.68
CA THR A 572 -8.67 40.31 -32.29
C THR A 572 -7.67 39.78 -33.31
N THR A 573 -8.14 39.60 -34.53
CA THR A 573 -7.40 38.92 -35.60
C THR A 573 -6.92 39.94 -36.60
N GLY A 574 -5.62 40.22 -36.60
CA GLY A 574 -5.00 41.18 -37.50
C GLY A 574 -3.58 40.78 -37.86
N ARG A 575 -3.03 41.48 -38.85
CA ARG A 575 -1.68 41.24 -39.37
C ARG A 575 -0.67 42.26 -38.89
N TYR A 576 -1.12 43.45 -38.51
CA TYR A 576 -0.23 44.51 -38.06
C TYR A 576 -0.55 44.89 -36.62
N VAL A 577 0.50 45.09 -35.81
CA VAL A 577 0.39 45.64 -34.46
C VAL A 577 1.10 46.97 -34.42
N ARG A 578 0.35 48.02 -34.10
CA ARG A 578 0.86 49.38 -33.94
C ARG A 578 0.89 49.77 -32.47
N VAL A 579 1.95 50.48 -32.09
CA VAL A 579 2.17 51.05 -30.78
C VAL A 579 2.40 52.54 -30.98
N SER A 580 1.57 53.37 -30.37
CA SER A 580 1.65 54.83 -30.47
C SER A 580 1.78 55.43 -29.07
N LYS A 581 2.65 56.44 -28.91
CA LYS A 581 2.61 57.31 -27.72
C LYS A 581 1.72 58.50 -28.01
N LEU A 582 0.76 58.77 -27.13
CA LEU A 582 -0.15 59.90 -27.27
C LEU A 582 0.33 61.08 -26.42
N THR A 583 0.01 62.32 -26.82
CA THR A 583 0.21 63.54 -26.02
C THR A 583 -1.08 64.39 -26.09
N GLY A 584 -1.85 64.45 -24.99
CA GLY A 584 -3.22 65.01 -24.94
C GLY A 584 -3.92 64.90 -23.57
N PRO A 585 -5.24 65.13 -23.44
CA PRO A 585 -5.96 65.00 -22.17
C PRO A 585 -5.99 63.54 -21.66
N GLY A 586 -5.63 63.31 -20.38
CA GLY A 586 -5.58 61.97 -19.77
C GLY A 586 -4.18 61.36 -19.61
N GLN A 587 -3.13 62.14 -19.90
CA GLN A 587 -1.72 61.75 -19.85
C GLN A 587 -1.10 61.99 -18.48
N SER A 588 -0.21 61.11 -18.03
CA SER A 588 0.39 61.20 -16.70
C SER A 588 1.85 61.69 -16.67
N TYR A 589 2.54 61.73 -17.82
CA TYR A 589 3.98 62.07 -17.88
C TYR A 589 4.29 63.11 -18.98
N SER A 590 5.35 63.90 -18.78
CA SER A 590 5.70 65.06 -19.63
C SER A 590 6.80 64.81 -20.67
N ASP A 591 7.32 63.58 -20.79
CA ASP A 591 8.37 63.23 -21.78
C ASP A 591 7.71 62.71 -23.06
N THR A 592 7.98 63.33 -24.20
CA THR A 592 7.41 62.98 -25.51
C THR A 592 8.20 61.88 -26.23
N GLN A 593 9.42 61.56 -25.78
CA GLN A 593 10.22 60.48 -26.37
C GLN A 593 9.73 59.09 -25.95
N THR A 594 9.84 58.13 -26.87
CA THR A 594 9.58 56.71 -26.63
C THR A 594 10.84 55.91 -26.90
N ASN A 595 11.22 55.03 -25.97
CA ASN A 595 12.29 54.07 -26.17
C ASN A 595 11.87 52.68 -25.69
N ILE A 596 11.92 51.69 -26.58
CA ILE A 596 11.44 50.33 -26.29
C ILE A 596 12.51 49.35 -26.74
N ALA A 597 12.95 48.50 -25.81
CA ALA A 597 13.98 47.49 -26.07
C ALA A 597 13.40 46.29 -26.82
N GLU A 598 12.18 45.87 -26.48
CA GLU A 598 11.50 44.80 -27.21
C GLU A 598 9.98 45.00 -27.13
N ILE A 599 9.29 44.76 -28.23
CA ILE A 599 7.84 44.66 -28.37
C ILE A 599 7.54 43.23 -28.81
N GLN A 600 7.05 42.43 -27.87
CA GLN A 600 6.67 41.05 -28.12
C GLN A 600 5.17 41.00 -28.43
N VAL A 601 4.81 40.32 -29.50
CA VAL A 601 3.42 40.07 -29.86
C VAL A 601 3.20 38.57 -29.78
N PHE A 602 2.22 38.13 -29.01
CA PHE A 602 1.89 36.72 -28.87
C PHE A 602 0.51 36.46 -29.48
N ALA A 603 0.45 35.48 -30.38
CA ALA A 603 -0.82 34.93 -30.87
C ALA A 603 -1.57 34.22 -29.74
N ALA A 604 -2.87 33.98 -29.87
CA ALA A 604 -3.62 33.14 -28.95
C ALA A 604 -3.16 31.69 -29.07
N ALA A 605 -3.04 31.00 -27.94
CA ALA A 605 -2.66 29.59 -27.89
C ALA A 605 -3.81 28.69 -28.41
N SER A 606 -3.52 27.73 -29.29
CA SER A 606 -4.52 26.85 -29.93
C SER A 606 -4.86 25.62 -29.08
N ILE A 607 -6.13 25.44 -28.72
CA ILE A 607 -6.60 24.24 -28.02
C ILE A 607 -6.64 23.04 -28.99
N PRO A 608 -6.11 21.86 -28.62
CA PRO A 608 -6.15 20.69 -29.49
C PRO A 608 -7.58 20.16 -29.70
N PRO A 609 -7.86 19.44 -30.81
CA PRO A 609 -9.16 18.81 -31.03
C PRO A 609 -9.43 17.72 -29.98
N ALA A 610 -10.72 17.45 -29.70
CA ALA A 610 -11.09 16.39 -28.77
C ALA A 610 -10.85 15.00 -29.39
N PRO A 611 -10.36 14.01 -28.62
CA PRO A 611 -10.31 12.63 -29.08
C PRO A 611 -11.71 12.12 -29.45
N GLU A 612 -11.79 11.30 -30.50
CA GLU A 612 -13.04 10.69 -30.96
C GLU A 612 -13.01 9.17 -30.80
N GLN A 613 -14.18 8.54 -30.94
CA GLN A 613 -14.36 7.09 -30.92
C GLN A 613 -13.85 6.42 -29.64
N LEU A 614 -13.99 7.08 -28.49
CA LEU A 614 -13.70 6.43 -27.21
C LEU A 614 -14.64 5.25 -27.02
N THR A 615 -14.06 4.09 -26.73
CA THR A 615 -14.76 2.86 -26.35
C THR A 615 -14.23 2.37 -25.01
N ALA A 616 -15.09 1.72 -24.24
CA ALA A 616 -14.75 1.09 -22.97
C ALA A 616 -15.18 -0.37 -23.05
N GLN A 617 -14.24 -1.29 -22.84
CA GLN A 617 -14.47 -2.72 -22.90
C GLN A 617 -14.21 -3.33 -21.51
N PRO A 618 -15.11 -4.21 -21.01
CA PRO A 618 -14.84 -4.99 -19.81
C PRO A 618 -13.57 -5.83 -19.99
N ASP A 619 -12.83 -5.98 -18.91
CA ASP A 619 -11.65 -6.83 -18.78
C ASP A 619 -11.61 -7.40 -17.34
N ASP A 620 -10.75 -8.39 -17.06
CA ASP A 620 -10.71 -9.16 -15.80
C ASP A 620 -10.66 -8.30 -14.52
N GLY A 621 -11.84 -7.97 -13.99
CA GLY A 621 -12.03 -6.99 -12.92
C GLY A 621 -11.65 -5.55 -13.27
N LYS A 622 -11.23 -5.29 -14.53
CA LYS A 622 -10.73 -4.01 -15.06
C LYS A 622 -11.60 -3.50 -16.21
N ILE A 623 -11.26 -2.32 -16.73
CA ILE A 623 -11.87 -1.77 -17.95
C ILE A 623 -10.77 -1.24 -18.86
N THR A 624 -10.75 -1.69 -20.12
CA THR A 624 -9.81 -1.23 -21.13
C THR A 624 -10.47 -0.21 -22.06
N LEU A 625 -9.83 0.94 -22.22
CA LEU A 625 -10.27 2.07 -23.01
C LEU A 625 -9.45 2.16 -24.29
N ASN A 626 -10.11 2.44 -25.42
CA ASN A 626 -9.45 2.71 -26.70
C ASN A 626 -10.07 3.94 -27.36
N TRP A 627 -9.27 4.80 -27.98
CA TRP A 627 -9.73 5.97 -28.72
C TRP A 627 -8.92 6.19 -30.01
N GLN A 628 -9.40 7.06 -30.88
CA GLN A 628 -8.72 7.38 -32.13
C GLN A 628 -7.56 8.35 -31.88
N ASN A 629 -6.38 8.06 -32.45
CA ASN A 629 -5.23 8.96 -32.42
C ASN A 629 -5.51 10.25 -33.20
N ILE A 630 -5.11 11.38 -32.64
CA ILE A 630 -5.09 12.68 -33.31
C ILE A 630 -3.74 12.84 -34.01
N ASP A 631 -3.76 12.93 -35.35
CA ASP A 631 -2.55 13.14 -36.16
C ASP A 631 -2.19 14.63 -36.24
N ASP A 632 -1.69 15.15 -35.12
CA ASP A 632 -1.21 16.52 -34.99
C ASP A 632 0.11 16.50 -34.19
N ALA A 633 1.16 17.05 -34.77
CA ALA A 633 2.51 17.04 -34.20
C ALA A 633 2.61 17.84 -32.89
N ASP A 634 1.65 18.72 -32.62
CA ASP A 634 1.59 19.47 -31.39
C ASP A 634 0.99 18.66 -30.23
N ILE A 635 0.44 17.45 -30.45
CA ILE A 635 -0.09 16.59 -29.37
C ILE A 635 1.05 15.85 -28.68
N CYS A 636 1.16 16.02 -27.36
CA CYS A 636 2.19 15.37 -26.53
C CYS A 636 1.64 14.28 -25.60
N GLY A 637 0.33 14.15 -25.47
CA GLY A 637 -0.27 13.03 -24.73
C GLY A 637 -1.79 13.12 -24.56
N TYR A 638 -2.33 12.18 -23.78
CA TYR A 638 -3.75 12.07 -23.45
C TYR A 638 -3.96 11.95 -21.94
N VAL A 639 -5.12 12.44 -21.49
CA VAL A 639 -5.56 12.44 -20.09
C VAL A 639 -6.89 11.72 -19.98
N VAL A 640 -6.98 10.73 -19.10
CA VAL A 640 -8.16 9.87 -18.91
C VAL A 640 -8.91 10.27 -17.65
N TYR A 641 -10.22 10.36 -17.78
CA TYR A 641 -11.15 10.72 -16.74
C TYR A 641 -12.20 9.62 -16.53
N ARG A 642 -12.65 9.44 -15.28
CA ARG A 642 -13.66 8.46 -14.89
C ARG A 642 -14.69 9.05 -13.94
N SER A 643 -15.96 8.68 -14.12
CA SER A 643 -17.07 8.96 -13.20
C SER A 643 -17.87 7.71 -12.88
N THR A 644 -18.66 7.79 -11.81
CA THR A 644 -19.72 6.83 -11.50
C THR A 644 -21.12 7.36 -11.79
N THR A 645 -21.21 8.62 -12.22
CA THR A 645 -22.42 9.31 -12.63
C THR A 645 -22.32 9.62 -14.11
N GLN A 646 -23.37 9.32 -14.86
CA GLN A 646 -23.41 9.62 -16.29
C GLN A 646 -23.35 11.13 -16.52
N GLY A 647 -22.53 11.57 -17.48
CA GLY A 647 -22.46 12.94 -17.96
C GLY A 647 -21.85 13.96 -16.99
N GLY A 648 -21.25 13.54 -15.87
CA GLY A 648 -20.63 14.46 -14.92
C GLY A 648 -19.97 13.78 -13.73
N GLY A 649 -19.27 14.54 -12.89
CA GLY A 649 -18.57 14.01 -11.71
C GLY A 649 -17.25 13.29 -12.00
N TYR A 650 -16.65 13.55 -13.17
CA TYR A 650 -15.42 12.89 -13.59
C TYR A 650 -14.22 13.29 -12.74
N ARG A 651 -13.41 12.32 -12.34
CA ARG A 651 -12.07 12.51 -11.78
C ARG A 651 -11.01 12.03 -12.76
N ARG A 652 -9.87 12.71 -12.80
CA ARG A 652 -8.70 12.25 -13.56
C ARG A 652 -8.12 10.98 -12.94
N ILE A 653 -7.74 10.03 -13.78
CA ILE A 653 -7.17 8.74 -13.35
C ILE A 653 -5.87 8.37 -14.07
N ALA A 654 -5.55 9.03 -15.19
CA ALA A 654 -4.27 8.91 -15.87
C ALA A 654 -3.96 10.16 -16.70
N GLU A 655 -2.67 10.41 -16.94
CA GLU A 655 -2.15 11.55 -17.70
C GLU A 655 -0.85 11.17 -18.43
N ALA A 656 -0.37 12.07 -19.31
CA ALA A 656 0.84 11.88 -20.11
C ALA A 656 0.87 10.55 -20.91
N LEU A 657 -0.31 10.05 -21.30
CA LEU A 657 -0.42 8.83 -22.09
C LEU A 657 -0.05 9.13 -23.53
N THR A 658 0.90 8.38 -24.09
CA THR A 658 1.28 8.51 -25.50
C THR A 658 0.61 7.46 -26.38
N GLU A 659 0.12 6.38 -25.77
CA GLU A 659 -0.66 5.34 -26.45
C GLU A 659 -2.15 5.70 -26.43
N CYS A 660 -2.88 5.28 -27.47
CA CYS A 660 -4.33 5.49 -27.57
C CYS A 660 -5.16 4.37 -26.91
N VAL A 661 -4.58 3.76 -25.88
CA VAL A 661 -5.15 2.69 -25.08
C VAL A 661 -4.83 2.95 -23.61
N TYR A 662 -5.78 2.65 -22.73
CA TYR A 662 -5.56 2.73 -21.29
C TYR A 662 -6.36 1.67 -20.56
N ARG A 663 -5.69 0.93 -19.67
CA ARG A 663 -6.33 -0.07 -18.80
C ARG A 663 -6.52 0.52 -17.41
N ASP A 664 -7.76 0.67 -16.97
CA ASP A 664 -8.08 1.13 -15.63
C ASP A 664 -7.83 -0.01 -14.63
N GLU A 665 -6.64 -0.01 -14.01
CA GLU A 665 -6.22 -1.04 -13.06
C GLU A 665 -6.74 -0.82 -11.63
N SER A 666 -7.64 0.14 -11.41
CA SER A 666 -8.23 0.39 -10.08
C SER A 666 -9.01 -0.82 -9.53
N GLU A 667 -9.29 -0.81 -8.23
CA GLU A 667 -10.33 -1.69 -7.65
C GLU A 667 -11.71 -1.16 -8.06
N LEU A 668 -12.31 -1.81 -9.06
CA LEU A 668 -13.63 -1.47 -9.59
C LEU A 668 -14.69 -2.41 -9.00
N ASP A 669 -15.84 -1.85 -8.63
CA ASP A 669 -17.00 -2.62 -8.19
C ASP A 669 -17.73 -3.21 -9.40
N ILE A 670 -17.84 -4.54 -9.43
CA ILE A 670 -18.47 -5.31 -10.51
C ILE A 670 -19.92 -4.91 -10.77
N ASN A 671 -20.63 -4.46 -9.73
CA ASN A 671 -22.03 -4.08 -9.82
C ASN A 671 -22.20 -2.63 -10.31
N LYS A 672 -21.10 -1.89 -10.43
CA LYS A 672 -21.10 -0.48 -10.74
C LYS A 672 -20.73 -0.22 -12.20
N ARG A 673 -21.52 0.65 -12.84
CA ARG A 673 -21.20 1.17 -14.17
C ARG A 673 -20.27 2.38 -14.02
N TYR A 674 -19.18 2.37 -14.76
CA TYR A 674 -18.23 3.47 -14.83
C TYR A 674 -18.33 4.16 -16.19
N TYR A 675 -18.13 5.47 -16.19
CA TYR A 675 -18.21 6.35 -17.35
C TYR A 675 -16.86 7.01 -17.55
N TYR A 676 -16.35 7.03 -18.77
CA TYR A 676 -15.01 7.48 -19.12
C TYR A 676 -15.05 8.52 -20.23
N CYS A 677 -14.16 9.50 -20.14
CA CYS A 677 -13.87 10.50 -21.17
C CYS A 677 -12.36 10.69 -21.28
N VAL A 678 -11.87 11.06 -22.46
CA VAL A 678 -10.45 11.33 -22.72
C VAL A 678 -10.28 12.73 -23.29
N ARG A 679 -9.17 13.40 -22.95
CA ARG A 679 -8.75 14.69 -23.50
C ARG A 679 -7.34 14.56 -24.08
N ALA A 680 -7.06 15.28 -25.16
CA ALA A 680 -5.71 15.40 -25.70
C ALA A 680 -5.00 16.61 -25.11
N GLU A 681 -3.69 16.52 -24.94
CA GLU A 681 -2.81 17.56 -24.44
C GLU A 681 -1.80 17.96 -25.53
N ASN A 682 -1.62 19.26 -25.76
CA ASN A 682 -0.62 19.76 -26.67
C ASN A 682 0.70 20.11 -25.97
N THR A 683 1.79 20.33 -26.72
CA THR A 683 3.12 20.67 -26.19
C THR A 683 3.16 21.98 -25.38
N ALA A 684 2.12 22.80 -25.46
CA ALA A 684 1.95 24.00 -24.65
C ALA A 684 1.19 23.73 -23.33
N GLY A 685 0.84 22.47 -23.04
CA GLY A 685 0.11 22.04 -21.84
C GLY A 685 -1.40 22.32 -21.88
N GLN A 686 -1.96 22.60 -23.07
CA GLN A 686 -3.39 22.87 -23.23
C GLN A 686 -4.18 21.60 -23.51
N LEU A 687 -5.33 21.46 -22.86
CA LEU A 687 -6.19 20.30 -22.98
C LEU A 687 -7.41 20.56 -23.86
N SER A 688 -7.76 19.58 -24.71
CA SER A 688 -8.93 19.61 -25.59
C SER A 688 -10.26 19.65 -24.83
N ASN A 689 -11.40 19.70 -25.52
CA ASN A 689 -12.69 19.29 -24.91
C ASN A 689 -12.68 17.77 -24.60
N PHE A 690 -13.62 17.31 -23.77
CA PHE A 690 -13.83 15.87 -23.57
C PHE A 690 -14.24 15.17 -24.88
N SER A 691 -13.77 13.94 -25.06
CA SER A 691 -14.26 13.00 -26.07
C SER A 691 -15.75 12.68 -25.88
N ASN A 692 -16.30 11.84 -26.75
CA ASN A 692 -17.54 11.13 -26.42
C ASN A 692 -17.36 10.33 -25.10
N GLU A 693 -18.44 10.22 -24.33
CA GLU A 693 -18.45 9.37 -23.12
C GLU A 693 -18.57 7.90 -23.53
N ALA A 694 -17.74 7.05 -22.94
CA ALA A 694 -17.84 5.60 -23.03
C ALA A 694 -18.17 5.00 -21.65
N ALA A 695 -18.89 3.89 -21.61
CA ALA A 695 -19.27 3.28 -20.34
C ALA A 695 -19.19 1.76 -20.39
N ALA A 696 -18.65 1.17 -19.34
CA ALA A 696 -18.58 -0.27 -19.15
C ALA A 696 -18.81 -0.64 -17.68
N ARG A 697 -19.09 -1.92 -17.44
CA ARG A 697 -18.97 -2.55 -16.13
C ARG A 697 -17.74 -3.46 -16.20
N PRO A 698 -16.95 -3.60 -15.13
CA PRO A 698 -15.90 -4.62 -15.10
C PRO A 698 -16.52 -6.02 -15.28
N GLN A 699 -15.74 -7.01 -15.69
CA GLN A 699 -16.16 -8.42 -15.75
C GLN A 699 -15.00 -9.29 -15.27
N PHE A 700 -15.22 -10.28 -14.41
CA PHE A 700 -14.14 -11.19 -14.03
C PHE A 700 -14.01 -12.31 -15.06
N SER A 701 -12.78 -12.65 -15.42
CA SER A 701 -12.52 -13.93 -16.06
C SER A 701 -12.72 -15.04 -15.01
N PRO A 702 -13.25 -16.20 -15.42
CA PRO A 702 -13.35 -17.33 -14.50
C PRO A 702 -11.96 -17.75 -13.99
N ALA A 703 -11.89 -18.22 -12.75
CA ALA A 703 -10.60 -18.60 -12.15
C ALA A 703 -10.09 -19.89 -12.80
N ALA A 704 -8.82 -19.92 -13.21
CA ALA A 704 -8.21 -21.12 -13.77
C ALA A 704 -8.36 -22.31 -12.79
N PRO A 705 -8.66 -23.53 -13.30
CA PRO A 705 -8.79 -24.70 -12.43
C PRO A 705 -7.49 -25.04 -11.72
N ARG A 706 -7.58 -25.80 -10.63
CA ARG A 706 -6.43 -26.22 -9.83
C ARG A 706 -6.32 -27.74 -9.77
N GLY A 707 -5.13 -28.23 -9.45
CA GLY A 707 -4.91 -29.64 -9.13
C GLY A 707 -4.89 -30.59 -10.33
N ILE A 708 -4.42 -30.15 -11.51
CA ILE A 708 -4.21 -31.08 -12.63
C ILE A 708 -3.09 -32.08 -12.29
N GLY A 709 -3.44 -33.36 -12.26
CA GLY A 709 -2.54 -34.50 -12.17
C GLY A 709 -2.44 -35.20 -13.52
N ALA A 710 -1.25 -35.70 -13.85
CA ALA A 710 -1.01 -36.46 -15.08
C ALA A 710 -0.24 -37.73 -14.76
N ALA A 711 -0.82 -38.88 -15.12
CA ALA A 711 -0.19 -40.18 -14.97
C ALA A 711 0.09 -40.78 -16.35
N GLY A 712 1.37 -41.06 -16.63
CA GLY A 712 1.81 -41.67 -17.88
C GLY A 712 1.77 -43.19 -17.77
N SER A 713 1.22 -43.85 -18.77
CA SER A 713 1.28 -45.31 -18.96
C SER A 713 1.77 -45.63 -20.37
N ASP A 714 1.72 -46.89 -20.79
CA ASP A 714 2.12 -47.33 -22.12
C ASP A 714 1.21 -46.71 -23.20
N GLY A 715 1.70 -45.69 -23.87
CA GLY A 715 1.03 -45.02 -25.00
C GLY A 715 -0.15 -44.12 -24.62
N VAL A 716 -0.37 -43.86 -23.33
CA VAL A 716 -1.48 -43.01 -22.86
C VAL A 716 -1.05 -42.13 -21.69
N VAL A 717 -1.72 -40.98 -21.54
CA VAL A 717 -1.66 -40.15 -20.33
C VAL A 717 -3.07 -39.98 -19.80
N TYR A 718 -3.27 -40.33 -18.53
CA TYR A 718 -4.52 -40.08 -17.82
C TYR A 718 -4.39 -38.78 -17.03
N LEU A 719 -5.27 -37.83 -17.30
CA LEU A 719 -5.37 -36.54 -16.64
C LEU A 719 -6.56 -36.55 -15.70
N VAL A 720 -6.36 -36.01 -14.51
CA VAL A 720 -7.44 -35.74 -13.53
C VAL A 720 -7.22 -34.35 -12.97
N TRP A 721 -8.30 -33.66 -12.63
CA TRP A 721 -8.23 -32.33 -12.01
C TRP A 721 -9.38 -32.11 -11.04
N GLN A 722 -9.38 -30.99 -10.34
CA GLN A 722 -10.46 -30.66 -9.41
C GLN A 722 -11.65 -29.99 -10.14
N PRO A 723 -12.90 -30.29 -9.74
CA PRO A 723 -14.08 -29.59 -10.24
C PRO A 723 -13.98 -28.06 -10.08
N ALA A 724 -14.52 -27.33 -11.05
CA ALA A 724 -14.63 -25.89 -11.03
C ALA A 724 -15.68 -25.52 -9.97
N THR A 725 -15.34 -24.61 -9.08
CA THR A 725 -16.20 -24.23 -7.95
C THR A 725 -17.04 -22.98 -8.22
N GLN A 726 -16.85 -22.36 -9.39
CA GLN A 726 -17.61 -21.18 -9.79
C GLN A 726 -19.05 -21.57 -10.22
N PRO A 727 -20.06 -20.80 -9.80
CA PRO A 727 -21.47 -21.14 -10.01
C PRO A 727 -21.92 -21.01 -11.48
N ASP A 728 -21.15 -20.32 -12.32
CA ASP A 728 -21.39 -20.10 -13.74
C ASP A 728 -20.52 -20.99 -14.66
N PHE A 729 -19.94 -22.08 -14.14
CA PHE A 729 -19.12 -23.01 -14.91
C PHE A 729 -19.91 -23.65 -16.07
N LEU A 730 -19.33 -23.64 -17.27
CA LEU A 730 -19.90 -24.28 -18.46
C LEU A 730 -19.12 -25.54 -18.88
N HIS A 731 -17.80 -25.42 -19.14
CA HIS A 731 -16.94 -26.55 -19.52
C HIS A 731 -15.44 -26.24 -19.35
N TYR A 732 -14.60 -27.27 -19.49
CA TYR A 732 -13.14 -27.16 -19.60
C TYR A 732 -12.65 -27.30 -21.05
N THR A 733 -11.47 -26.72 -21.30
CA THR A 733 -10.65 -27.01 -22.48
C THR A 733 -9.29 -27.52 -22.01
N VAL A 734 -8.85 -28.67 -22.53
CA VAL A 734 -7.56 -29.29 -22.18
C VAL A 734 -6.55 -28.98 -23.27
N TYR A 735 -5.39 -28.51 -22.85
CA TYR A 735 -4.28 -28.13 -23.72
C TYR A 735 -3.04 -29.00 -23.46
N ARG A 736 -2.25 -29.22 -24.51
CA ARG A 736 -1.00 -29.97 -24.43
C ARG A 736 0.13 -29.27 -25.16
N SER A 737 1.34 -29.35 -24.61
CA SER A 737 2.59 -28.90 -25.25
C SER A 737 3.73 -29.91 -25.09
N ARG A 738 4.77 -29.71 -25.92
CA ARG A 738 6.10 -30.34 -25.82
C ARG A 738 7.11 -29.49 -25.04
N PHE A 739 6.71 -28.28 -24.65
CA PHE A 739 7.54 -27.30 -23.96
C PHE A 739 6.83 -26.86 -22.68
N ALA A 740 7.59 -26.58 -21.62
CA ALA A 740 7.04 -26.29 -20.29
C ALA A 740 6.15 -25.03 -20.27
N ASP A 741 6.56 -23.97 -20.98
CA ASP A 741 5.97 -22.63 -20.80
C ASP A 741 5.34 -22.04 -22.07
N SER A 742 5.25 -22.79 -23.18
CA SER A 742 4.73 -22.27 -24.44
C SER A 742 4.24 -23.37 -25.38
N GLY A 743 3.51 -23.01 -26.44
CA GLY A 743 3.09 -23.94 -27.50
C GLY A 743 1.95 -24.88 -27.11
N PHE A 744 1.16 -24.52 -26.10
CA PHE A 744 -0.04 -25.24 -25.70
C PHE A 744 -1.12 -25.13 -26.78
N LEU A 745 -1.55 -26.28 -27.30
CA LEU A 745 -2.63 -26.39 -28.28
C LEU A 745 -3.80 -27.15 -27.65
N PRO A 746 -5.06 -26.75 -27.92
CA PRO A 746 -6.22 -27.47 -27.40
C PRO A 746 -6.27 -28.86 -28.03
N ILE A 747 -6.43 -29.88 -27.18
CA ILE A 747 -6.59 -31.27 -27.61
C ILE A 747 -8.02 -31.77 -27.42
N VAL A 748 -8.79 -31.12 -26.53
CA VAL A 748 -10.23 -31.31 -26.38
C VAL A 748 -10.87 -30.06 -25.76
N GLU A 749 -12.10 -29.74 -26.18
CA GLU A 749 -12.94 -28.66 -25.66
C GLU A 749 -14.32 -29.23 -25.29
N GLY A 750 -15.02 -28.60 -24.34
CA GLY A 750 -16.36 -29.01 -23.91
C GLY A 750 -16.35 -30.15 -22.89
N VAL A 751 -15.23 -30.36 -22.18
CA VAL A 751 -15.16 -31.38 -21.14
C VAL A 751 -15.93 -30.90 -19.93
N THR A 752 -16.94 -31.64 -19.48
CA THR A 752 -17.73 -31.29 -18.28
C THR A 752 -17.34 -32.11 -17.06
N GLY A 753 -16.60 -33.21 -17.26
CA GLY A 753 -16.04 -34.05 -16.20
C GLY A 753 -14.67 -33.55 -15.72
N CYS A 754 -14.11 -34.22 -14.72
CA CYS A 754 -12.84 -33.85 -14.09
C CYS A 754 -11.68 -34.79 -14.45
N GLU A 755 -11.79 -35.43 -15.61
CA GLU A 755 -10.83 -36.41 -16.12
C GLU A 755 -10.74 -36.34 -17.65
N TYR A 756 -9.59 -36.72 -18.20
CA TYR A 756 -9.40 -36.91 -19.63
C TYR A 756 -8.27 -37.90 -19.92
N LEU A 757 -8.47 -38.79 -20.90
CA LEU A 757 -7.46 -39.72 -21.37
C LEU A 757 -6.87 -39.24 -22.70
N ASP A 758 -5.59 -38.86 -22.70
CA ASP A 758 -4.85 -38.57 -23.93
C ASP A 758 -4.18 -39.84 -24.48
N GLU A 759 -4.80 -40.42 -25.50
CA GLU A 759 -4.30 -41.61 -26.22
C GLU A 759 -3.38 -41.27 -27.41
N SER A 760 -3.05 -40.00 -27.62
CA SER A 760 -2.27 -39.53 -28.78
C SER A 760 -0.79 -39.30 -28.46
N VAL A 761 -0.31 -39.79 -27.31
CA VAL A 761 1.05 -39.63 -26.82
C VAL A 761 1.97 -40.79 -27.20
N GLU A 762 3.27 -40.52 -27.26
CA GLU A 762 4.31 -41.55 -27.48
C GLU A 762 5.18 -41.71 -26.24
N ASN A 763 5.52 -42.96 -25.91
CA ASN A 763 6.38 -43.27 -24.77
C ASN A 763 7.77 -42.64 -24.86
N GLY A 764 8.36 -42.37 -23.69
CA GLY A 764 9.70 -41.81 -23.54
C GLY A 764 9.79 -40.32 -23.87
N LYS A 765 8.66 -39.66 -24.15
CA LYS A 765 8.61 -38.25 -24.52
C LYS A 765 7.88 -37.44 -23.45
N THR A 766 8.48 -36.35 -22.94
CA THR A 766 7.82 -35.47 -21.96
C THR A 766 6.71 -34.61 -22.58
N TYR A 767 5.52 -34.64 -22.01
CA TYR A 767 4.38 -33.79 -22.36
C TYR A 767 4.02 -32.90 -21.18
N TYR A 768 3.54 -31.69 -21.49
CA TYR A 768 3.03 -30.73 -20.52
C TYR A 768 1.55 -30.52 -20.79
N TYR A 769 0.71 -30.53 -19.76
CA TYR A 769 -0.73 -30.33 -19.86
C TYR A 769 -1.17 -29.15 -19.00
N THR A 770 -2.09 -28.35 -19.53
CA THR A 770 -2.80 -27.29 -18.81
C THR A 770 -4.26 -27.27 -19.25
N LEU A 771 -5.11 -26.52 -18.56
CA LEU A 771 -6.53 -26.44 -18.81
C LEU A 771 -7.08 -25.04 -18.47
N THR A 772 -8.20 -24.72 -19.09
CA THR A 772 -8.99 -23.51 -18.85
C THR A 772 -10.44 -23.88 -18.51
N ILE A 773 -11.19 -22.93 -17.94
CA ILE A 773 -12.64 -22.98 -17.78
C ILE A 773 -13.29 -21.95 -18.69
N THR A 774 -14.44 -22.31 -19.25
CA THR A 774 -15.38 -21.37 -19.86
C THR A 774 -16.61 -21.24 -18.97
N ASN A 775 -17.12 -20.02 -18.77
CA ASN A 775 -18.37 -19.77 -18.04
C ASN A 775 -19.60 -19.67 -18.96
N GLU A 776 -20.81 -19.59 -18.40
CA GLU A 776 -22.07 -19.50 -19.17
C GLU A 776 -22.15 -18.25 -20.09
N GLU A 777 -21.37 -17.21 -19.81
CA GLU A 777 -21.25 -16.00 -20.64
C GLU A 777 -20.30 -16.18 -21.82
N GLY A 778 -19.58 -17.30 -21.89
CA GLY A 778 -18.62 -17.63 -22.95
C GLY A 778 -17.20 -17.10 -22.71
N THR A 779 -16.89 -16.62 -21.51
CA THR A 779 -15.56 -16.11 -21.14
C THR A 779 -14.66 -17.26 -20.68
N GLU A 780 -13.43 -17.32 -21.21
CA GLU A 780 -12.44 -18.36 -20.87
C GLU A 780 -11.41 -17.86 -19.84
N SER A 781 -10.99 -18.72 -18.91
CA SER A 781 -9.99 -18.42 -17.89
C SER A 781 -8.57 -18.39 -18.47
N ALA A 782 -7.61 -17.90 -17.67
CA ALA A 782 -6.19 -18.19 -17.91
C ALA A 782 -5.88 -19.70 -17.78
N PHE A 783 -4.71 -20.13 -18.27
CA PHE A 783 -4.18 -21.48 -18.09
C PHE A 783 -3.90 -21.79 -16.60
N CYS A 784 -4.20 -23.01 -16.16
CA CYS A 784 -3.70 -23.49 -14.88
C CYS A 784 -2.19 -23.77 -14.92
N GLU A 785 -1.56 -23.93 -13.76
CA GLU A 785 -0.17 -24.39 -13.66
C GLU A 785 0.02 -25.72 -14.41
N PRO A 786 0.95 -25.80 -15.38
CA PRO A 786 1.10 -26.96 -16.23
C PRO A 786 1.74 -28.14 -15.49
N THR A 787 1.26 -29.35 -15.72
CA THR A 787 1.84 -30.58 -15.17
C THR A 787 2.63 -31.34 -16.23
N ALA A 788 3.77 -31.91 -15.85
CA ALA A 788 4.67 -32.63 -16.74
C ALA A 788 4.54 -34.14 -16.54
N VAL A 789 4.55 -34.90 -17.64
CA VAL A 789 4.45 -36.36 -17.61
C VAL A 789 5.25 -37.01 -18.73
N ILE A 790 5.83 -38.18 -18.44
CA ILE A 790 6.51 -39.02 -19.42
C ILE A 790 5.77 -40.37 -19.46
N PRO A 791 4.98 -40.67 -20.49
CA PRO A 791 4.45 -42.03 -20.68
C PRO A 791 5.62 -43.00 -20.91
N SER A 792 5.60 -44.18 -20.29
CA SER A 792 6.73 -45.11 -20.32
C SER A 792 6.29 -46.58 -20.33
N VAL A 793 7.18 -47.44 -20.84
CA VAL A 793 6.98 -48.89 -20.89
C VAL A 793 7.55 -49.53 -19.63
N TRP A 794 6.75 -50.37 -18.98
CA TRP A 794 6.90 -50.86 -17.61
C TRP A 794 8.26 -51.51 -17.27
N ALA A 795 8.83 -51.17 -16.11
CA ALA A 795 9.93 -51.91 -15.48
C ALA A 795 9.68 -52.07 -13.96
N ASN A 796 9.38 -53.30 -13.55
CA ASN A 796 9.40 -53.89 -12.21
C ASN A 796 8.86 -53.06 -11.03
N PHE A 797 7.65 -53.38 -10.57
CA PHE A 797 7.25 -53.13 -9.19
C PHE A 797 8.14 -53.98 -8.25
N PRO A 798 8.77 -53.40 -7.21
CA PRO A 798 9.75 -54.10 -6.39
C PRO A 798 9.20 -55.13 -5.38
N GLU A 799 7.88 -55.32 -5.24
CA GLU A 799 7.33 -56.34 -4.32
C GLU A 799 5.96 -56.87 -4.79
N ASN A 800 5.92 -58.10 -5.33
CA ASN A 800 4.66 -58.85 -5.50
C ASN A 800 4.28 -59.48 -4.14
N ALA A 801 3.29 -58.92 -3.44
CA ALA A 801 2.86 -59.43 -2.14
C ALA A 801 2.19 -60.80 -2.20
N ALA A 802 1.71 -61.24 -3.37
CA ALA A 802 1.15 -62.57 -3.55
C ALA A 802 2.23 -63.65 -3.69
N LEU A 803 3.49 -63.29 -3.92
CA LEU A 803 4.57 -64.23 -4.20
C LEU A 803 4.71 -65.30 -3.10
N HIS A 804 4.56 -66.56 -3.49
CA HIS A 804 4.60 -67.77 -2.68
C HIS A 804 3.59 -67.84 -1.54
N LYS A 805 2.50 -67.08 -1.64
CA LYS A 805 1.49 -67.01 -0.58
C LYS A 805 0.50 -68.19 -0.58
N PRO A 806 -0.06 -68.54 0.59
CA PRO A 806 -1.10 -69.56 0.68
C PRO A 806 -2.26 -69.25 -0.26
N THR A 807 -2.53 -70.15 -1.20
CA THR A 807 -3.54 -69.93 -2.24
C THR A 807 -4.48 -71.12 -2.31
N THR A 808 -5.78 -70.85 -2.30
CA THR A 808 -6.85 -71.85 -2.38
C THR A 808 -7.73 -71.56 -3.59
N ALA A 809 -8.37 -72.60 -4.12
CA ALA A 809 -9.29 -72.46 -5.23
C ALA A 809 -10.47 -73.42 -5.08
N SER A 810 -11.58 -73.04 -5.70
CA SER A 810 -12.77 -73.86 -5.96
C SER A 810 -12.47 -75.28 -6.44
N SER A 811 -11.60 -75.40 -7.45
CA SER A 811 -11.20 -76.66 -8.07
C SER A 811 -9.86 -76.51 -8.79
N TYR A 812 -9.24 -77.64 -9.16
CA TYR A 812 -8.12 -77.65 -10.10
C TYR A 812 -8.07 -78.94 -10.93
N TYR A 813 -7.54 -78.86 -12.16
CA TYR A 813 -7.42 -79.97 -13.08
C TYR A 813 -6.03 -80.64 -13.01
N ALA A 814 -6.00 -81.92 -12.65
CA ALA A 814 -4.77 -82.72 -12.55
C ALA A 814 -3.71 -82.02 -11.66
N ASP A 815 -2.51 -81.79 -12.16
CA ASP A 815 -1.40 -81.22 -11.39
C ASP A 815 -1.38 -79.67 -11.37
N ALA A 816 -2.32 -78.99 -12.04
CA ALA A 816 -2.34 -77.54 -12.21
C ALA A 816 -2.96 -76.81 -10.99
N VAL A 817 -2.30 -76.96 -9.84
CA VAL A 817 -2.73 -76.47 -8.53
C VAL A 817 -2.69 -74.93 -8.42
N PRO A 818 -3.50 -74.32 -7.52
CA PRO A 818 -3.58 -72.86 -7.38
C PRO A 818 -2.27 -72.17 -6.99
N GLY A 819 -1.34 -72.87 -6.33
CA GLY A 819 -0.05 -72.30 -5.92
C GLY A 819 0.87 -71.88 -7.07
N TYR A 820 0.64 -72.36 -8.29
CA TYR A 820 1.37 -71.91 -9.48
C TYR A 820 0.93 -70.54 -9.99
N ALA A 821 -0.21 -70.01 -9.53
CA ALA A 821 -0.65 -68.67 -9.90
C ALA A 821 0.01 -67.57 -9.06
N VAL A 822 0.97 -67.90 -8.20
CA VAL A 822 1.63 -66.95 -7.30
C VAL A 822 3.12 -67.30 -7.09
N ASP A 823 3.74 -68.00 -8.04
CA ASP A 823 5.11 -68.48 -7.87
C ASP A 823 6.16 -67.53 -8.49
N GLY A 824 5.72 -66.41 -9.07
CA GLY A 824 6.56 -65.41 -9.71
C GLY A 824 7.01 -65.82 -11.11
N LEU A 825 6.45 -66.89 -11.69
CA LEU A 825 6.86 -67.43 -12.98
C LEU A 825 5.68 -67.43 -13.96
N VAL A 826 5.81 -66.69 -15.05
CA VAL A 826 4.81 -66.72 -16.14
C VAL A 826 5.09 -67.91 -17.07
N LEU A 827 4.62 -69.11 -16.69
CA LEU A 827 4.85 -70.39 -17.38
C LEU A 827 3.60 -70.95 -18.11
N ASP A 828 3.75 -72.12 -18.76
CA ASP A 828 2.66 -72.84 -19.42
C ASP A 828 2.31 -74.14 -18.66
N TYR A 829 1.17 -74.76 -19.00
CA TYR A 829 0.67 -76.00 -18.39
C TYR A 829 1.76 -77.10 -18.34
N PRO A 830 1.93 -77.82 -17.22
CA PRO A 830 1.07 -77.87 -16.04
C PRO A 830 1.35 -76.82 -14.94
N TYR A 831 2.30 -75.91 -15.13
CA TYR A 831 2.74 -74.94 -14.12
C TYR A 831 1.88 -73.66 -14.10
N ILE A 832 0.57 -73.85 -14.06
CA ILE A 832 -0.44 -72.78 -14.00
C ILE A 832 -1.53 -73.22 -13.02
N TRP A 833 -2.38 -72.31 -12.57
CA TRP A 833 -3.67 -72.71 -12.04
C TRP A 833 -4.65 -73.00 -13.18
N HIS A 834 -5.20 -74.22 -13.21
CA HIS A 834 -6.24 -74.62 -14.16
C HIS A 834 -7.47 -75.06 -13.38
N SER A 835 -8.60 -74.35 -13.49
CA SER A 835 -9.84 -74.76 -12.83
C SER A 835 -10.37 -76.08 -13.39
N GLY A 836 -11.14 -76.85 -12.60
CA GLY A 836 -11.76 -78.10 -13.05
C GLY A 836 -12.61 -77.97 -14.32
N ARG A 837 -12.97 -79.11 -14.94
CA ARG A 837 -13.78 -79.11 -16.18
C ARG A 837 -15.12 -78.38 -15.97
N PHE A 838 -15.57 -77.70 -17.03
CA PHE A 838 -16.80 -76.90 -17.12
C PHE A 838 -18.12 -77.63 -16.77
N ASP A 839 -18.09 -78.94 -16.51
CA ASP A 839 -19.24 -79.76 -16.09
C ASP A 839 -19.27 -80.04 -14.58
N THR A 840 -18.24 -79.66 -13.83
CA THR A 840 -18.10 -79.95 -12.39
C THR A 840 -17.93 -78.72 -11.51
N ASP A 841 -17.44 -77.61 -12.09
CA ASP A 841 -17.31 -76.32 -11.42
C ASP A 841 -17.84 -75.22 -12.35
N LEU A 842 -19.04 -74.72 -12.05
CA LEU A 842 -19.76 -73.75 -12.89
C LEU A 842 -19.40 -72.30 -12.57
N GLN A 843 -18.60 -72.07 -11.53
CA GLN A 843 -18.18 -70.73 -11.11
C GLN A 843 -16.82 -70.77 -10.39
N PRO A 844 -15.74 -71.09 -11.13
CA PRO A 844 -14.44 -71.26 -10.51
C PRO A 844 -13.92 -69.96 -9.89
N TRP A 845 -13.33 -70.07 -8.70
CA TRP A 845 -12.65 -68.99 -8.00
C TRP A 845 -11.27 -69.44 -7.48
N ILE A 846 -10.37 -68.46 -7.32
CA ILE A 846 -9.07 -68.58 -6.65
C ILE A 846 -8.94 -67.45 -5.62
N GLN A 847 -8.39 -67.76 -4.44
CA GLN A 847 -8.19 -66.81 -3.35
C GLN A 847 -6.78 -66.95 -2.77
N ILE A 848 -6.09 -65.83 -2.65
CA ILE A 848 -4.74 -65.70 -2.10
C ILE A 848 -4.84 -65.09 -0.70
N ASP A 849 -4.23 -65.71 0.31
CA ASP A 849 -4.01 -65.11 1.64
C ASP A 849 -2.63 -64.44 1.66
N LEU A 850 -2.59 -63.11 1.67
CA LEU A 850 -1.32 -62.36 1.71
C LEU A 850 -0.57 -62.50 3.06
N GLU A 851 -1.19 -63.16 4.04
CA GLU A 851 -0.76 -63.38 5.43
C GLU A 851 -0.74 -62.12 6.31
N ALA A 852 -0.76 -60.94 5.68
CA ALA A 852 -0.92 -59.63 6.30
C ALA A 852 -1.83 -58.75 5.44
N ALA A 853 -2.41 -57.70 6.03
CA ALA A 853 -3.19 -56.73 5.29
C ALA A 853 -2.25 -55.72 4.61
N PHE A 854 -2.44 -55.50 3.31
CA PHE A 854 -1.70 -54.53 2.52
C PHE A 854 -2.65 -53.48 1.95
N ALA A 855 -2.16 -52.25 1.80
CA ALA A 855 -2.84 -51.26 0.97
C ALA A 855 -2.56 -51.64 -0.50
N ILE A 856 -3.53 -52.27 -1.15
CA ILE A 856 -3.34 -52.83 -2.49
C ILE A 856 -3.55 -51.71 -3.49
N GLU A 857 -2.55 -51.46 -4.35
CA GLU A 857 -2.66 -50.46 -5.42
C GLU A 857 -3.16 -51.08 -6.72
N ARG A 858 -2.65 -52.28 -7.05
CA ARG A 858 -3.01 -53.00 -8.27
C ARG A 858 -3.00 -54.52 -8.08
N VAL A 859 -3.79 -55.21 -8.89
CA VAL A 859 -3.74 -56.67 -9.07
C VAL A 859 -3.61 -57.00 -10.55
N LEU A 860 -2.53 -57.67 -10.92
CA LEU A 860 -2.21 -58.06 -12.29
C LEU A 860 -2.42 -59.57 -12.46
N ILE A 861 -3.06 -60.01 -13.54
CA ILE A 861 -3.29 -61.43 -13.85
C ILE A 861 -2.66 -61.78 -15.19
N TYR A 862 -1.69 -62.67 -15.18
CA TYR A 862 -0.97 -63.13 -16.37
C TYR A 862 -1.59 -64.41 -16.94
N ASN A 863 -1.76 -64.45 -18.25
CA ASN A 863 -2.22 -65.64 -18.98
C ASN A 863 -1.07 -66.58 -19.35
N ARG A 864 -1.39 -67.87 -19.59
CA ARG A 864 -0.45 -68.83 -20.18
C ARG A 864 0.00 -68.38 -21.57
N ASN A 865 1.25 -68.66 -21.90
CA ASN A 865 1.83 -68.32 -23.21
C ASN A 865 1.45 -69.35 -24.30
N HIS A 866 0.15 -69.48 -24.63
CA HIS A 866 -0.34 -70.38 -25.69
C HIS A 866 -1.44 -69.74 -26.56
N PRO A 867 -1.32 -69.79 -27.90
CA PRO A 867 -2.35 -69.28 -28.81
C PRO A 867 -3.61 -70.17 -28.74
N GLY A 868 -4.75 -69.58 -28.39
CA GLY A 868 -6.07 -70.25 -28.44
C GLY A 868 -6.77 -70.48 -27.09
N THR A 869 -6.20 -70.05 -25.97
CA THR A 869 -6.81 -70.20 -24.63
C THR A 869 -7.25 -68.88 -23.99
N TYR A 870 -7.22 -67.78 -24.75
CA TYR A 870 -7.49 -66.42 -24.25
C TYR A 870 -8.91 -66.20 -23.75
N SER A 871 -9.89 -67.00 -24.21
CA SER A 871 -11.28 -66.94 -23.73
C SER A 871 -11.44 -67.38 -22.27
N ARG A 872 -10.45 -68.07 -21.69
CA ARG A 872 -10.52 -68.62 -20.33
C ARG A 872 -10.19 -67.60 -19.25
N ASN A 873 -9.30 -66.64 -19.54
CA ASN A 873 -8.88 -65.61 -18.58
C ASN A 873 -9.47 -64.24 -18.92
N ARG A 874 -10.77 -64.11 -18.67
CA ARG A 874 -11.58 -62.88 -18.80
C ARG A 874 -12.81 -63.01 -17.90
N ASP A 875 -13.65 -62.00 -17.76
CA ASP A 875 -14.91 -62.11 -17.01
C ASP A 875 -14.72 -62.56 -15.54
N PHE A 876 -13.67 -62.04 -14.88
CA PHE A 876 -13.45 -62.22 -13.44
C PHE A 876 -13.97 -61.00 -12.67
N ASP A 877 -14.53 -61.28 -11.51
CA ASP A 877 -14.75 -60.30 -10.45
C ASP A 877 -13.61 -60.45 -9.42
N LEU A 878 -13.01 -59.33 -9.06
CA LEU A 878 -11.94 -59.18 -8.08
C LEU A 878 -12.54 -58.62 -6.79
N ASP A 879 -12.47 -59.43 -5.74
CA ASP A 879 -12.86 -59.09 -4.39
C ASP A 879 -11.62 -58.99 -3.49
N ILE A 880 -11.55 -57.92 -2.71
CA ILE A 880 -10.53 -57.71 -1.68
C ILE A 880 -11.21 -57.80 -0.33
N HIS A 881 -10.70 -58.68 0.54
CA HIS A 881 -11.24 -58.87 1.88
C HIS A 881 -10.23 -58.51 2.97
N ASP A 882 -10.74 -58.05 4.11
CA ASP A 882 -9.97 -57.73 5.31
C ASP A 882 -9.49 -59.00 6.05
N ASP A 883 -8.81 -58.80 7.19
CA ASP A 883 -8.30 -59.88 8.05
C ASP A 883 -9.39 -60.74 8.72
N ARG A 884 -10.65 -60.28 8.70
CA ARG A 884 -11.84 -60.95 9.23
C ARG A 884 -12.70 -61.59 8.14
N GLY A 885 -12.30 -61.46 6.86
CA GLY A 885 -13.03 -61.97 5.70
C GLY A 885 -14.17 -61.05 5.22
N GLY A 886 -14.30 -59.84 5.78
CA GLY A 886 -15.24 -58.83 5.30
C GLY A 886 -14.80 -58.26 3.95
N LEU A 887 -15.74 -58.05 3.02
CA LEU A 887 -15.46 -57.44 1.72
C LEU A 887 -15.10 -55.96 1.91
N VAL A 888 -13.89 -55.59 1.50
CA VAL A 888 -13.36 -54.21 1.55
C VAL A 888 -13.63 -53.49 0.23
N TRP A 889 -13.46 -54.19 -0.89
CA TRP A 889 -13.70 -53.64 -2.21
C TRP A 889 -13.98 -54.76 -3.22
N SER A 890 -14.84 -54.47 -4.20
CA SER A 890 -15.09 -55.33 -5.36
C SER A 890 -15.22 -54.47 -6.62
N ASN A 891 -14.78 -54.98 -7.76
CA ASN A 891 -15.09 -54.38 -9.06
C ASN A 891 -16.48 -54.77 -9.60
N TYR A 892 -17.24 -55.60 -8.85
CA TYR A 892 -18.58 -56.04 -9.20
C TYR A 892 -19.63 -55.43 -8.26
N ASP A 893 -20.61 -54.74 -8.85
CA ASP A 893 -21.72 -54.14 -8.09
C ASP A 893 -22.96 -55.05 -8.13
N GLU A 894 -23.29 -55.64 -6.97
CA GLU A 894 -24.46 -56.50 -6.80
C GLU A 894 -25.80 -55.76 -6.96
N THR A 895 -25.84 -54.44 -6.76
CA THR A 895 -27.09 -53.65 -6.80
C THR A 895 -27.52 -53.29 -8.21
N THR A 896 -26.58 -53.12 -9.13
CA THR A 896 -26.84 -52.82 -10.55
C THR A 896 -26.77 -54.05 -11.45
N GLY A 897 -26.22 -55.16 -10.96
CA GLY A 897 -26.04 -56.39 -11.73
C GLY A 897 -25.02 -56.28 -12.85
N GLN A 898 -24.17 -55.25 -12.82
CA GLN A 898 -23.09 -55.02 -13.77
C GLN A 898 -21.80 -54.71 -13.01
N GLY A 899 -20.74 -55.47 -13.28
CA GLY A 899 -19.38 -55.05 -12.91
C GLY A 899 -18.76 -54.30 -14.07
N GLU A 900 -18.29 -53.07 -13.83
CA GLU A 900 -17.49 -52.34 -14.81
C GLU A 900 -16.24 -53.15 -15.15
N LEU A 901 -16.12 -53.54 -16.42
CA LEU A 901 -14.81 -53.85 -16.97
C LEU A 901 -14.12 -52.50 -17.13
N ILE A 902 -13.21 -52.16 -16.22
CA ILE A 902 -12.27 -51.07 -16.42
C ILE A 902 -11.26 -51.51 -17.50
N ASN A 903 -11.74 -51.74 -18.73
CA ASN A 903 -10.94 -51.84 -19.96
C ASN A 903 -11.85 -52.01 -21.21
N PRO A 904 -12.03 -50.98 -22.06
CA PRO A 904 -12.62 -51.15 -23.39
C PRO A 904 -11.65 -51.82 -24.39
N GLY A 905 -10.39 -52.05 -24.02
CA GLY A 905 -9.34 -52.49 -24.94
C GLY A 905 -8.67 -53.79 -24.52
N ASN A 906 -9.27 -54.93 -24.88
CA ASN A 906 -8.58 -56.21 -24.83
C ASN A 906 -7.51 -56.26 -25.94
N ARG A 907 -6.37 -55.55 -25.78
CA ARG A 907 -5.21 -55.69 -26.66
C ARG A 907 -4.41 -56.91 -26.24
N MET A 908 -4.77 -58.05 -26.82
CA MET A 908 -3.95 -59.26 -26.78
C MET A 908 -2.65 -59.05 -27.56
N ASN A 909 -1.61 -58.54 -26.90
CA ASN A 909 -0.22 -58.70 -27.34
C ASN A 909 0.62 -59.12 -26.13
N SER A 910 0.96 -60.42 -26.12
CA SER A 910 1.99 -61.15 -25.35
C SER A 910 2.75 -60.42 -24.20
N PRO A 911 2.74 -60.96 -22.96
CA PRO A 911 1.78 -61.90 -22.37
C PRO A 911 0.57 -61.12 -21.85
N ALA A 912 -0.65 -61.52 -22.26
CA ALA A 912 -1.86 -60.75 -21.93
C ALA A 912 -2.09 -60.69 -20.40
N VAL A 913 -2.21 -59.47 -19.88
CA VAL A 913 -2.44 -59.14 -18.46
C VAL A 913 -3.85 -58.57 -18.28
N ILE A 914 -4.59 -58.99 -17.24
CA ILE A 914 -5.72 -58.22 -16.71
C ILE A 914 -5.15 -57.34 -15.59
N ASP A 915 -5.31 -56.01 -15.71
CA ASP A 915 -4.85 -55.03 -14.73
C ASP A 915 -6.05 -54.43 -14.00
N TYR A 916 -6.16 -54.72 -12.70
CA TYR A 916 -7.14 -54.08 -11.82
C TYR A 916 -6.46 -52.97 -11.02
N ILE A 917 -6.95 -51.74 -11.20
CA ILE A 917 -6.58 -50.60 -10.36
C ILE A 917 -7.52 -50.57 -9.16
N VAL A 918 -6.95 -50.53 -7.97
CA VAL A 918 -7.69 -50.59 -6.71
C VAL A 918 -7.75 -49.19 -6.09
N PRO A 919 -8.92 -48.72 -5.61
CA PRO A 919 -9.05 -47.40 -4.98
C PRO A 919 -8.16 -47.23 -3.75
N TYR A 920 -7.82 -45.96 -3.44
CA TYR A 920 -6.80 -45.58 -2.45
C TYR A 920 -6.97 -46.18 -1.04
N ASN A 921 -8.19 -46.57 -0.66
CA ASN A 921 -8.58 -46.98 0.68
C ASN A 921 -8.72 -48.51 0.89
N ALA A 922 -8.43 -49.35 -0.10
CA ALA A 922 -8.63 -50.79 0.02
C ALA A 922 -7.46 -51.49 0.76
N LEU A 923 -7.57 -51.59 2.09
CA LEU A 923 -6.65 -52.36 2.93
C LEU A 923 -7.12 -53.83 3.00
N GLY A 924 -6.43 -54.73 2.29
CA GLY A 924 -6.86 -56.11 2.09
C GLY A 924 -5.81 -57.14 2.48
N ARG A 925 -6.26 -58.26 3.06
CA ARG A 925 -5.44 -59.46 3.32
C ARG A 925 -5.73 -60.58 2.32
N PHE A 926 -6.99 -60.77 1.93
CA PHE A 926 -7.34 -61.80 0.95
C PHE A 926 -7.72 -61.16 -0.38
N VAL A 927 -7.12 -61.69 -1.45
CA VAL A 927 -7.43 -61.30 -2.83
C VAL A 927 -8.11 -62.48 -3.49
N LYS A 928 -9.36 -62.31 -3.90
CA LYS A 928 -10.18 -63.37 -4.48
C LYS A 928 -10.63 -62.98 -5.89
N LEU A 929 -10.41 -63.89 -6.83
CA LEU A 929 -10.91 -63.80 -8.18
C LEU A 929 -12.01 -64.83 -8.37
N THR A 930 -13.19 -64.39 -8.78
CA THR A 930 -14.35 -65.25 -9.04
C THR A 930 -14.79 -65.12 -10.49
N LYS A 931 -14.98 -66.23 -11.17
CA LYS A 931 -15.52 -66.23 -12.53
C LYS A 931 -17.01 -65.85 -12.52
N ARG A 932 -17.46 -65.04 -13.48
CA ARG A 932 -18.89 -64.71 -13.60
C ARG A 932 -19.74 -65.93 -13.96
N SER A 933 -20.96 -65.99 -13.42
CA SER A 933 -21.91 -67.09 -13.66
C SER A 933 -22.52 -67.06 -15.07
N GLY A 934 -22.95 -68.21 -15.60
CA GLY A 934 -23.64 -68.31 -16.89
C GLY A 934 -22.75 -68.45 -18.14
N LEU A 935 -21.43 -68.56 -17.96
CA LEU A 935 -20.47 -68.81 -19.04
C LEU A 935 -20.50 -70.30 -19.46
N VAL A 936 -20.23 -70.57 -20.75
CA VAL A 936 -20.25 -71.94 -21.33
C VAL A 936 -18.99 -72.23 -22.13
N GLY A 937 -18.64 -73.52 -22.24
CA GLY A 937 -17.44 -73.97 -22.98
C GLY A 937 -16.14 -73.53 -22.31
N ASP A 938 -15.10 -73.25 -23.11
CA ASP A 938 -13.79 -72.85 -22.57
C ASP A 938 -13.86 -71.59 -21.68
N ALA A 939 -14.76 -70.66 -21.98
CA ALA A 939 -14.93 -69.43 -21.20
C ALA A 939 -15.44 -69.66 -19.77
N ALA A 940 -15.97 -70.85 -19.44
CA ALA A 940 -16.39 -71.21 -18.08
C ALA A 940 -15.23 -71.68 -17.18
N THR A 941 -14.03 -71.87 -17.74
CA THR A 941 -12.83 -72.33 -17.02
C THR A 941 -11.79 -71.21 -16.91
N ALA A 942 -10.87 -71.32 -15.93
CA ALA A 942 -9.78 -70.38 -15.67
C ALA A 942 -8.40 -71.05 -15.81
N ASN A 943 -7.43 -70.34 -16.38
CA ASN A 943 -6.07 -70.81 -16.70
C ASN A 943 -5.02 -69.74 -16.33
N ILE A 944 -4.82 -69.45 -15.05
CA ILE A 944 -3.97 -68.31 -14.63
C ILE A 944 -2.51 -68.74 -14.48
N SER A 945 -1.61 -68.01 -15.13
CA SER A 945 -0.17 -68.28 -15.06
C SER A 945 0.50 -67.59 -13.89
N GLU A 946 0.11 -66.36 -13.55
CA GLU A 946 0.65 -65.63 -12.40
C GLU A 946 -0.35 -64.54 -11.99
N ILE A 947 -0.39 -64.21 -10.71
CA ILE A 947 -1.14 -63.12 -10.11
C ILE A 947 -0.15 -62.30 -9.31
N GLU A 948 0.03 -61.03 -9.69
CA GLU A 948 0.82 -60.08 -8.93
C GLU A 948 -0.10 -59.15 -8.15
N VAL A 949 0.11 -59.07 -6.84
CA VAL A 949 -0.56 -58.09 -5.98
C VAL A 949 0.48 -57.06 -5.62
N CYS A 950 0.31 -55.83 -6.10
CA CYS A 950 1.26 -54.74 -5.89
C CYS A 950 0.81 -53.90 -4.68
N PRO A 951 1.52 -53.98 -3.53
CA PRO A 951 1.26 -53.09 -2.41
C PRO A 951 1.72 -51.68 -2.75
N ARG A 952 1.01 -50.70 -2.21
CA ARG A 952 1.51 -49.34 -2.12
C ARG A 952 2.64 -49.30 -1.07
N LEU A 953 3.80 -48.76 -1.44
CA LEU A 953 4.86 -48.42 -0.48
C LEU A 953 4.36 -47.29 0.42
N LEU A 954 4.05 -47.61 1.68
CA LEU A 954 3.60 -46.62 2.65
C LEU A 954 4.82 -46.02 3.36
N VAL A 955 5.12 -44.75 3.09
CA VAL A 955 5.89 -43.93 4.03
C VAL A 955 5.05 -43.82 5.32
N ALA A 956 5.66 -43.96 6.49
CA ALA A 956 4.91 -43.88 7.75
C ALA A 956 4.22 -42.50 7.88
N PRO A 957 2.97 -42.43 8.38
CA PRO A 957 2.35 -41.14 8.68
C PRO A 957 3.15 -40.37 9.73
N VAL A 958 3.18 -39.04 9.59
CA VAL A 958 3.79 -38.14 10.58
C VAL A 958 3.11 -38.32 11.93
N THR A 959 3.86 -38.28 13.03
CA THR A 959 3.32 -38.38 14.39
C THR A 959 3.46 -37.08 15.17
N GLY A 960 2.67 -36.91 16.22
CA GLY A 960 2.80 -35.79 17.15
C GLY A 960 2.40 -34.42 16.60
N LEU A 961 1.58 -34.37 15.54
CA LEU A 961 1.08 -33.10 15.02
C LEU A 961 0.29 -32.35 16.10
N THR A 962 0.72 -31.13 16.38
CA THR A 962 0.04 -30.16 17.23
C THR A 962 -0.20 -28.90 16.42
N VAL A 963 -1.42 -28.39 16.48
CA VAL A 963 -1.86 -27.23 15.71
C VAL A 963 -2.52 -26.25 16.65
N GLN A 964 -2.04 -25.01 16.64
CA GLN A 964 -2.50 -23.97 17.55
C GLN A 964 -2.93 -22.74 16.74
N GLY A 965 -4.23 -22.46 16.76
CA GLY A 965 -4.80 -21.23 16.21
C GLY A 965 -4.42 -20.02 17.05
N GLY A 966 -3.74 -19.05 16.44
CA GLY A 966 -3.45 -17.75 17.02
C GLY A 966 -4.46 -16.68 16.57
N LYS A 967 -4.23 -15.42 16.94
CA LYS A 967 -5.05 -14.29 16.49
C LYS A 967 -4.78 -13.88 15.02
N GLN A 968 -3.62 -14.26 14.48
CA GLN A 968 -3.14 -13.84 13.14
C GLN A 968 -2.55 -14.96 12.27
N SER A 969 -2.27 -16.13 12.83
CA SER A 969 -1.70 -17.28 12.12
C SER A 969 -1.99 -18.56 12.89
N VAL A 970 -1.85 -19.70 12.22
CA VAL A 970 -1.93 -21.03 12.82
C VAL A 970 -0.54 -21.65 12.85
N LEU A 971 -0.06 -22.07 14.01
CA LEU A 971 1.25 -22.71 14.17
C LEU A 971 1.10 -24.23 14.21
N LEU A 972 1.85 -24.93 13.35
CA LEU A 972 1.90 -26.39 13.27
C LEU A 972 3.28 -26.89 13.73
N ARG A 973 3.31 -27.96 14.53
CA ARG A 973 4.55 -28.67 14.94
C ARG A 973 4.30 -30.17 14.98
N TRP A 974 5.27 -30.97 14.56
CA TRP A 974 5.20 -32.43 14.63
C TRP A 974 6.52 -33.06 15.09
N ASP A 975 6.50 -34.36 15.40
CA ASP A 975 7.67 -35.09 15.86
C ASP A 975 8.69 -35.29 14.72
N ILE A 976 9.95 -35.53 15.08
CA ILE A 976 10.96 -35.99 14.11
C ILE A 976 10.52 -37.36 13.58
N HIS A 977 10.47 -37.48 12.25
CA HIS A 977 10.00 -38.68 11.58
C HIS A 977 10.96 -39.88 11.81
N PRO A 978 10.44 -41.09 12.10
CA PRO A 978 11.26 -42.26 12.42
C PRO A 978 12.08 -42.79 11.23
N ASP A 979 11.57 -42.63 10.00
CA ASP A 979 12.29 -42.95 8.75
C ASP A 979 12.91 -41.69 8.13
N PRO A 980 13.97 -41.81 7.29
CA PRO A 980 14.57 -40.67 6.59
C PRO A 980 13.57 -40.02 5.60
N ALA A 981 12.88 -38.97 6.04
CA ALA A 981 12.05 -38.13 5.18
C ALA A 981 12.91 -37.09 4.47
N ALA A 982 12.73 -36.93 3.17
CA ALA A 982 13.36 -35.88 2.37
C ALA A 982 12.67 -34.53 2.59
N ASP A 983 11.34 -34.52 2.78
CA ASP A 983 10.56 -33.32 3.10
C ASP A 983 9.22 -33.67 3.77
N PHE A 984 8.43 -32.67 4.14
CA PHE A 984 7.06 -32.81 4.65
C PHE A 984 6.11 -31.90 3.89
N CYS A 985 4.94 -32.41 3.50
CA CYS A 985 3.87 -31.61 2.91
C CYS A 985 2.88 -31.20 3.99
N ILE A 986 2.57 -29.91 4.04
CA ILE A 986 1.58 -29.35 4.97
C ILE A 986 0.25 -29.22 4.23
N TYR A 987 -0.81 -29.75 4.83
CA TYR A 987 -2.15 -29.70 4.30
C TYR A 987 -3.11 -28.98 5.23
N ARG A 988 -4.08 -28.30 4.63
CA ARG A 988 -5.18 -27.60 5.28
C ARG A 988 -6.47 -27.82 4.49
N ARG A 989 -7.59 -28.09 5.16
CA ARG A 989 -8.94 -28.03 4.56
C ARG A 989 -9.85 -27.21 5.45
N SER A 990 -10.83 -26.49 4.89
CA SER A 990 -11.86 -25.86 5.73
C SER A 990 -12.84 -26.91 6.26
N GLN A 991 -13.70 -26.52 7.20
CA GLN A 991 -14.73 -27.39 7.75
C GLN A 991 -15.77 -27.86 6.72
N THR A 992 -15.99 -27.07 5.67
CA THR A 992 -16.91 -27.39 4.57
C THR A 992 -16.25 -28.16 3.44
N ASP A 993 -14.92 -28.17 3.38
CA ASP A 993 -14.17 -28.89 2.35
C ASP A 993 -14.02 -30.36 2.71
N SER A 994 -14.35 -31.23 1.75
CA SER A 994 -14.11 -32.67 1.84
C SER A 994 -12.62 -33.02 1.80
N ASP A 995 -11.81 -32.20 1.13
CA ASP A 995 -10.43 -32.54 0.75
C ASP A 995 -9.38 -31.54 1.24
N TYR A 996 -8.19 -32.08 1.51
CA TYR A 996 -7.00 -31.36 1.95
C TYR A 996 -6.32 -30.55 0.82
N PHE A 997 -6.11 -29.25 1.04
CA PHE A 997 -5.27 -28.38 0.20
C PHE A 997 -3.83 -28.35 0.71
N ARG A 998 -2.84 -28.59 -0.16
CA ARG A 998 -1.41 -28.50 0.21
C ARG A 998 -0.98 -27.04 0.29
N LEU A 999 -0.63 -26.58 1.50
CA LEU A 999 -0.16 -25.23 1.76
C LEU A 999 1.28 -25.01 1.31
N ALA A 1000 2.17 -25.93 1.66
CA ALA A 1000 3.61 -25.77 1.44
C ALA A 1000 4.36 -27.10 1.66
N TYR A 1001 5.64 -27.09 1.30
CA TYR A 1001 6.64 -28.00 1.84
C TYR A 1001 7.35 -27.34 3.03
N SER A 1002 7.75 -28.12 4.04
CA SER A 1002 8.43 -27.58 5.23
C SER A 1002 9.93 -27.31 5.03
N GLY A 1003 10.50 -27.76 3.91
CA GLY A 1003 11.94 -27.71 3.65
C GLY A 1003 12.74 -28.64 4.57
N GLY A 1004 12.15 -29.79 4.93
CA GLY A 1004 12.74 -30.79 5.83
C GLY A 1004 12.70 -30.42 7.32
N THR A 1005 11.99 -29.36 7.71
CA THR A 1005 11.81 -28.97 9.12
C THR A 1005 10.55 -29.57 9.74
N THR A 1006 10.47 -29.66 11.07
CA THR A 1006 9.32 -30.24 11.79
C THR A 1006 8.34 -29.20 12.34
N ALA A 1007 8.31 -28.00 11.76
CA ALA A 1007 7.39 -26.93 12.14
C ALA A 1007 7.02 -26.05 10.94
N PHE A 1008 5.80 -25.52 10.93
CA PHE A 1008 5.29 -24.62 9.88
C PHE A 1008 4.32 -23.60 10.46
N THR A 1009 4.33 -22.37 9.93
CA THR A 1009 3.39 -21.31 10.34
C THR A 1009 2.51 -20.93 9.15
N ASP A 1010 1.20 -21.16 9.27
CA ASP A 1010 0.21 -20.73 8.29
C ASP A 1010 -0.31 -19.32 8.62
N THR A 1011 0.14 -18.32 7.86
CA THR A 1011 -0.31 -16.92 7.96
C THR A 1011 -1.50 -16.60 7.06
N THR A 1012 -2.08 -17.60 6.38
CA THR A 1012 -3.09 -17.43 5.33
C THR A 1012 -4.49 -17.90 5.74
N ALA A 1013 -4.66 -18.47 6.94
CA ALA A 1013 -5.95 -18.90 7.45
C ALA A 1013 -6.90 -17.69 7.64
N MET A 1014 -8.18 -17.85 7.27
CA MET A 1014 -9.20 -16.80 7.45
C MET A 1014 -9.86 -16.85 8.83
N ARG A 1015 -10.24 -15.68 9.36
CA ARG A 1015 -10.88 -15.55 10.67
C ARG A 1015 -12.27 -16.17 10.69
N GLY A 1016 -12.60 -16.87 11.77
CA GLY A 1016 -13.91 -17.51 11.92
C GLY A 1016 -14.14 -18.78 11.11
N THR A 1017 -13.15 -19.19 10.33
CA THR A 1017 -13.21 -20.44 9.56
C THR A 1017 -12.43 -21.51 10.31
N TRP A 1018 -13.09 -22.62 10.66
CA TRP A 1018 -12.42 -23.81 11.16
C TRP A 1018 -11.67 -24.49 10.02
N TYR A 1019 -10.39 -24.71 10.23
CA TYR A 1019 -9.56 -25.50 9.34
C TYR A 1019 -9.11 -26.78 10.05
N TYR A 1020 -8.93 -27.84 9.27
CA TYR A 1020 -8.30 -29.07 9.71
C TYR A 1020 -6.95 -29.15 9.01
N TYR A 1021 -5.91 -29.44 9.78
CA TYR A 1021 -4.56 -29.55 9.26
C TYR A 1021 -4.05 -30.96 9.41
N SER A 1022 -3.31 -31.41 8.41
CA SER A 1022 -2.59 -32.67 8.44
C SER A 1022 -1.24 -32.51 7.75
N VAL A 1023 -0.29 -33.36 8.09
CA VAL A 1023 1.07 -33.35 7.55
C VAL A 1023 1.42 -34.77 7.11
N THR A 1024 2.04 -34.88 5.93
CA THR A 1024 2.60 -36.13 5.41
C THR A 1024 4.11 -36.00 5.31
N ALA A 1025 4.80 -37.14 5.25
CA ALA A 1025 6.23 -37.24 5.01
C ALA A 1025 6.47 -37.69 3.58
N VAL A 1026 7.52 -37.17 2.95
CA VAL A 1026 7.92 -37.52 1.59
C VAL A 1026 9.30 -38.17 1.63
N ASP A 1027 9.47 -39.33 1.01
CA ASP A 1027 10.76 -40.02 0.92
C ASP A 1027 11.67 -39.44 -0.19
N ASP A 1028 12.89 -39.97 -0.30
CA ASP A 1028 13.89 -39.54 -1.29
C ASP A 1028 13.53 -39.90 -2.75
N ARG A 1029 12.47 -40.65 -2.96
CA ARG A 1029 11.92 -41.07 -4.27
C ARG A 1029 10.61 -40.35 -4.59
N GLY A 1030 10.11 -39.48 -3.71
CA GLY A 1030 8.90 -38.69 -3.89
C GLY A 1030 7.61 -39.40 -3.49
N HIS A 1031 7.68 -40.55 -2.81
CA HIS A 1031 6.48 -41.19 -2.25
C HIS A 1031 6.03 -40.46 -0.99
N GLU A 1032 4.73 -40.26 -0.86
CA GLU A 1032 4.12 -39.52 0.23
C GLU A 1032 3.37 -40.45 1.19
N SER A 1033 3.50 -40.21 2.49
CA SER A 1033 2.76 -40.98 3.50
C SER A 1033 1.28 -40.63 3.53
N GLY A 1034 0.50 -41.47 4.21
CA GLY A 1034 -0.86 -41.09 4.59
C GLY A 1034 -0.86 -39.88 5.54
N TYR A 1035 -1.92 -39.08 5.46
CA TYR A 1035 -2.20 -37.99 6.39
C TYR A 1035 -2.03 -38.44 7.84
N CYS A 1036 -1.29 -37.67 8.64
CA CYS A 1036 -1.36 -37.84 10.08
C CYS A 1036 -2.76 -37.48 10.62
N PRO A 1037 -3.13 -37.95 11.82
CA PRO A 1037 -4.41 -37.59 12.43
C PRO A 1037 -4.62 -36.08 12.43
N GLU A 1038 -5.69 -35.65 11.76
CA GLU A 1038 -5.95 -34.24 11.56
C GLU A 1038 -6.14 -33.49 12.86
N GLN A 1039 -5.65 -32.26 12.90
CA GLN A 1039 -5.81 -31.37 14.04
C GLN A 1039 -6.62 -30.15 13.61
N PRO A 1040 -7.76 -29.87 14.26
CA PRO A 1040 -8.55 -28.70 13.94
C PRO A 1040 -7.93 -27.44 14.56
N ALA A 1041 -7.99 -26.34 13.82
CA ALA A 1041 -7.75 -25.01 14.32
C ALA A 1041 -8.54 -24.00 13.49
N ALA A 1042 -9.35 -23.17 14.16
CA ALA A 1042 -9.80 -21.90 13.62
C ALA A 1042 -8.89 -20.78 14.10
N LEU A 1043 -8.84 -19.69 13.34
CA LEU A 1043 -8.56 -18.40 13.96
C LEU A 1043 -9.78 -18.03 14.82
N ILE A 1044 -9.53 -17.73 16.10
CA ILE A 1044 -10.57 -17.49 17.11
C ILE A 1044 -11.51 -16.34 16.68
N LEU A 1045 -12.84 -16.55 16.70
CA LEU A 1045 -13.87 -15.54 16.42
C LEU A 1045 -13.87 -14.48 17.53
N SER A 1046 -13.92 -13.21 17.16
CA SER A 1046 -13.92 -12.12 18.14
C SER A 1046 -15.23 -12.03 18.94
N ALA A 1047 -16.39 -12.47 18.41
CA ALA A 1047 -17.70 -12.28 19.05
C ALA A 1047 -18.26 -13.49 19.83
N ASP A 1048 -17.55 -14.61 19.88
CA ASP A 1048 -17.87 -15.76 20.74
C ASP A 1048 -17.33 -15.48 22.15
N LEU A 1049 -18.20 -14.91 22.99
CA LEU A 1049 -17.82 -14.31 24.27
C LEU A 1049 -17.79 -15.33 25.41
N ASP A 1050 -18.47 -16.47 25.25
CA ASP A 1050 -18.43 -17.57 26.22
C ASP A 1050 -17.52 -18.74 25.79
N ASN A 1051 -16.90 -18.65 24.61
CA ASN A 1051 -16.00 -19.63 24.01
C ASN A 1051 -16.68 -21.00 23.80
N ASP A 1052 -17.97 -21.01 23.50
CA ASP A 1052 -18.71 -22.24 23.17
C ASP A 1052 -18.67 -22.59 21.67
N ASN A 1053 -17.97 -21.77 20.87
CA ASN A 1053 -17.84 -21.80 19.42
C ASN A 1053 -19.11 -21.39 18.66
N LYS A 1054 -20.01 -20.61 19.27
CA LYS A 1054 -21.19 -20.01 18.62
C LYS A 1054 -21.26 -18.52 18.91
N VAL A 1055 -22.06 -17.81 18.10
CA VAL A 1055 -22.45 -16.43 18.39
C VAL A 1055 -23.97 -16.40 18.47
N ASP A 1056 -24.52 -16.49 19.67
CA ASP A 1056 -25.95 -16.59 19.94
C ASP A 1056 -26.43 -15.68 21.10
N TRP A 1057 -27.65 -15.91 21.61
CA TRP A 1057 -28.22 -15.10 22.70
C TRP A 1057 -27.44 -15.23 24.02
N THR A 1058 -26.64 -16.28 24.20
CA THR A 1058 -25.75 -16.42 25.37
C THR A 1058 -24.59 -15.43 25.30
N ASP A 1059 -24.04 -15.14 24.12
CA ASP A 1059 -23.03 -14.09 23.91
C ASP A 1059 -23.60 -12.71 24.18
N PHE A 1060 -24.82 -12.44 23.67
CA PHE A 1060 -25.54 -11.23 24.05
C PHE A 1060 -25.78 -11.14 25.56
N SER A 1061 -25.93 -12.27 26.24
CA SER A 1061 -26.07 -12.32 27.70
C SER A 1061 -24.74 -12.12 28.43
N VAL A 1062 -23.61 -12.52 27.85
CA VAL A 1062 -22.25 -12.17 28.34
C VAL A 1062 -22.04 -10.67 28.20
N LEU A 1063 -22.35 -10.11 27.03
CA LEU A 1063 -22.24 -8.69 26.75
C LEU A 1063 -23.23 -7.87 27.59
N SER A 1064 -24.50 -8.29 27.73
CA SER A 1064 -25.51 -7.54 28.50
C SER A 1064 -25.22 -7.52 30.00
N ARG A 1065 -24.55 -8.57 30.52
CA ARG A 1065 -24.10 -8.62 31.91
C ARG A 1065 -23.10 -7.50 32.21
N GLN A 1066 -22.31 -7.07 31.23
CA GLN A 1066 -21.41 -5.92 31.35
C GLN A 1066 -22.15 -4.67 31.85
N TRP A 1067 -23.33 -4.37 31.30
CA TRP A 1067 -24.12 -3.18 31.64
C TRP A 1067 -24.91 -3.31 32.95
N LEU A 1068 -24.94 -4.50 33.55
CA LEU A 1068 -25.61 -4.77 34.83
C LEU A 1068 -24.64 -4.90 36.01
N THR A 1069 -23.33 -4.97 35.75
CA THR A 1069 -22.29 -4.98 36.78
C THR A 1069 -21.72 -3.59 37.01
N ASP A 1070 -21.78 -3.11 38.27
CA ASP A 1070 -21.18 -1.84 38.72
C ASP A 1070 -19.66 -1.83 38.51
N GLY A 1071 -19.22 -1.46 37.30
CA GLY A 1071 -17.83 -1.13 36.96
C GLY A 1071 -16.88 -2.31 36.77
N PHE A 1072 -17.36 -3.56 36.68
CA PHE A 1072 -16.52 -4.71 36.30
C PHE A 1072 -16.62 -5.01 34.81
N MET A 1073 -15.48 -5.01 34.14
CA MET A 1073 -15.34 -5.33 32.73
C MET A 1073 -15.21 -6.85 32.56
N ILE A 1074 -16.07 -7.43 31.74
CA ILE A 1074 -16.04 -8.83 31.32
C ILE A 1074 -15.09 -8.89 30.12
N PRO A 1075 -13.84 -9.38 30.28
CA PRO A 1075 -12.79 -9.24 29.26
C PRO A 1075 -13.08 -9.99 27.98
N SER A 1076 -13.96 -10.99 28.03
CA SER A 1076 -14.40 -11.64 26.81
C SER A 1076 -15.29 -10.73 25.97
N ALA A 1077 -16.06 -9.81 26.58
CA ALA A 1077 -17.00 -8.91 25.91
C ALA A 1077 -16.37 -7.68 25.20
N ASP A 1078 -15.05 -7.49 25.32
CA ASP A 1078 -14.29 -6.37 24.72
C ASP A 1078 -13.60 -6.84 23.44
N ILE A 1079 -14.27 -6.63 22.32
CA ILE A 1079 -14.04 -7.30 21.04
C ILE A 1079 -13.90 -6.31 19.86
N ALA A 1080 -14.28 -5.04 20.05
CA ALA A 1080 -14.27 -3.98 19.06
C ALA A 1080 -13.33 -2.82 19.47
N PRO A 1081 -12.56 -2.26 18.52
CA PRO A 1081 -12.23 -2.85 17.24
C PRO A 1081 -11.43 -4.14 17.46
N GLU A 1082 -11.13 -4.86 16.39
CA GLU A 1082 -10.57 -6.21 16.44
C GLU A 1082 -9.37 -6.35 17.42
N GLY A 1083 -9.61 -7.06 18.53
CA GLY A 1083 -8.64 -7.24 19.63
C GLY A 1083 -9.02 -6.58 20.95
N GLY A 1084 -10.14 -5.86 21.00
CA GLY A 1084 -10.65 -5.13 22.16
C GLY A 1084 -9.92 -3.80 22.36
N ASP A 1085 -10.64 -2.70 22.60
CA ASP A 1085 -10.02 -1.40 22.92
C ASP A 1085 -9.81 -1.17 24.42
N GLY A 1086 -10.21 -2.14 25.25
CA GLY A 1086 -10.20 -2.07 26.70
C GLY A 1086 -11.54 -1.64 27.31
N ILE A 1087 -12.57 -1.41 26.49
CA ILE A 1087 -13.86 -0.83 26.91
C ILE A 1087 -15.00 -1.55 26.19
N VAL A 1088 -15.74 -2.39 26.92
CA VAL A 1088 -17.01 -2.93 26.42
C VAL A 1088 -18.05 -1.82 26.28
N ASN A 1089 -18.33 -1.44 25.04
CA ASN A 1089 -19.18 -0.33 24.63
C ASN A 1089 -20.08 -0.74 23.45
N ILE A 1090 -20.66 0.25 22.75
CA ILE A 1090 -21.60 -0.04 21.66
C ILE A 1090 -20.92 -0.64 20.42
N ASP A 1091 -19.63 -0.41 20.22
CA ASP A 1091 -18.86 -0.97 19.12
C ASP A 1091 -18.72 -2.50 19.30
N ASP A 1092 -18.56 -2.98 20.54
CA ASP A 1092 -18.55 -4.41 20.86
C ASP A 1092 -19.92 -5.04 20.63
N LEU A 1093 -20.98 -4.32 21.03
CA LEU A 1093 -22.35 -4.71 20.75
C LEU A 1093 -22.62 -4.78 19.24
N LEU A 1094 -22.09 -3.84 18.46
CA LEU A 1094 -22.20 -3.85 17.01
C LEU A 1094 -21.50 -5.06 16.41
N VAL A 1095 -20.30 -5.42 16.90
CA VAL A 1095 -19.59 -6.63 16.43
C VAL A 1095 -20.36 -7.91 16.78
N VAL A 1096 -20.96 -8.02 17.98
CA VAL A 1096 -21.84 -9.16 18.33
C VAL A 1096 -23.11 -9.18 17.47
N ILE A 1097 -23.76 -8.03 17.22
CA ILE A 1097 -24.96 -7.93 16.36
C ILE A 1097 -24.66 -8.30 14.91
N GLU A 1098 -23.58 -7.78 14.35
CA GLU A 1098 -23.18 -8.06 12.96
C GLU A 1098 -22.87 -9.54 12.76
N GLN A 1099 -22.06 -10.15 13.64
CA GLN A 1099 -21.72 -11.57 13.52
C GLN A 1099 -22.90 -12.48 13.85
N TRP A 1100 -23.80 -12.08 14.76
CA TRP A 1100 -25.06 -12.79 15.02
C TRP A 1100 -26.02 -12.75 13.84
N LEU A 1101 -26.18 -11.61 13.15
CA LEU A 1101 -27.01 -11.48 11.95
C LEU A 1101 -26.47 -12.32 10.79
N ILE A 1102 -25.14 -12.35 10.60
CA ILE A 1102 -24.48 -13.19 9.59
C ILE A 1102 -24.74 -14.68 9.87
N ASN A 1103 -24.65 -15.11 11.14
CA ASN A 1103 -24.87 -16.49 11.53
C ASN A 1103 -26.35 -16.93 11.53
N ASN A 1104 -27.32 -16.01 11.67
CA ASN A 1104 -28.74 -16.36 11.82
C ASN A 1104 -29.66 -15.94 10.66
N PHE A 1105 -29.25 -15.02 9.78
CA PHE A 1105 -30.13 -14.47 8.73
C PHE A 1105 -29.61 -14.60 7.29
N MET A 1106 -28.41 -15.13 7.05
CA MET A 1106 -27.93 -15.44 5.69
C MET A 1106 -28.62 -16.65 5.02
N GLU A 1107 -29.62 -17.27 5.67
CA GLU A 1107 -30.54 -18.24 5.05
C GLU A 1107 -31.95 -17.67 4.76
N ARG A 1108 -32.21 -16.37 4.94
CA ARG A 1108 -33.52 -15.78 4.59
C ARG A 1108 -33.41 -14.46 3.84
N THR A 1109 -33.09 -14.56 2.55
CA THR A 1109 -33.59 -13.62 1.54
C THR A 1109 -34.42 -14.38 0.51
N ASP A 1110 -35.62 -14.77 0.96
CA ASP A 1110 -36.78 -15.03 0.11
C ASP A 1110 -38.01 -14.51 0.87
N SER A 1111 -38.23 -13.18 0.79
CA SER A 1111 -39.52 -12.47 0.80
C SER A 1111 -39.34 -10.96 0.94
#